data_AF-A0A957CBK0-F1
#
_entry.id   AF-A0A957CBK0-F1
#
_cell.length_a   1.000
_cell.length_b   1.000
_cell.length_c   1.000
_cell.angle_alpha   90.00
_cell.angle_beta   90.00
_cell.angle_gamma   90.00
#
_symmetry.space_group_name_H-M   'P 1'
#
loop_
_entity.id
_entity.type
_entity.pdbx_description
1 polymer ?
#
loop_
_entity_poly.entity_id
_entity_poly.type
_entity_poly.pdbx_seq_one_letter_code
_entity_poly.pdbx_strand_id
1 'polypeptide(L)'
;MSDLQPTWVGRKLGGRYVIDSLLGRGGMSSVYKATDPNLQRTVAIKIIHPHLSEHPEFIKRFEQEAAAVARLRHPNIMLVHDFNHEGGVYYIVFEYIAGTPLDKRVKDLKDAGLRLPLSEVIQIMVPLCEAVAYAHERKMIHRDLKPSNVIVNLLGQPILLDFGIAKIVGGGHVHTATGATIGTAAYMAPEQVVGEEVDHRADIYSLGVMLYEMACGRPPFEGQSALTVMMKHVNEPLPDIRLFNSNLPDIFNAVLEKSLAKDPKNRFNSAVEMAMALRDVARQISPAQDTQIYTTPQPPLGTAVPSTTPAAKPEPEPAPTQVAKTEVVPVEPATEQMAPPKPEKAAAAQQQTKSARNWRPFAIGGVILLLIIAAALLLPRLLTPELPTSANMVQIPGGAYTVGVDLSGSQYSAPQEITLEPYWIDRFEATNSEYAAFITDTETDPPSSWRSGELPAGQENHPVSGLTWENANDYCNWQNKRLPAEAEWEVAARGTQGLLYPWGDSPTSVSLPQNSTYSVGSVPSNRSGFGVFDMAGNVWEWVDEPYTDVPDGQEVARGGAFDFFKDMAYRLQGDPNLPTMISSTGVRCAATEVEVVPDDAILLTDEFTNPESGWPELKEDTAWSGYHPPDFYHVEATGENQVATAVFGTDATNISLEARMFVDILVSEAGEYRYGLLLRKVSDREFYAFTVAPRSNEWTVLKATDDGLEILDSGTTQGLTGGSTVPVQGGSSDLADTLRVDASGSSLAFFINGRIITTVTDTSYSHGDIGFYVETFDEPRAHVHYDALTVLNLGETAVQSLSENTEVEAEPTATQIAATEATIDPTATLEPKVTSTATPTIAPTATNTPSPTPEPTEVPVPERMVFIPGGSLLMGSETGQPNERPEHSVTLDAYFIDKFEVNNEEYQACVADGGCSQTGLRNSFRRAGYRDDPTFANFPVIGATWAQANAYCEWAGKRLPTEAEWEFAASGPDNFTWPWGNEFDATLSAASSLDTEPVNDFPGGASPFGVFNMAGNVSEWVQDRFDANFYANSPEENPVNTDSGSSQIYRGGSFDNTNGAFFTTSRRFIVPANTFDVDIGFRCAQTIP
;
A
#
# COMPACT_ATOMS: atom_id res chain seq x y z
N MET A 1 50.60 -4.47 -31.77
CA MET A 1 51.00 -4.65 -30.36
C MET A 1 50.02 -3.82 -29.56
N SER A 2 49.32 -4.41 -28.60
CA SER A 2 48.34 -3.71 -27.75
C SER A 2 48.99 -3.48 -26.38
N ASP A 3 49.39 -2.25 -26.11
CA ASP A 3 50.16 -1.97 -24.89
C ASP A 3 49.31 -2.19 -23.63
N LEU A 4 49.88 -2.94 -22.69
CA LEU A 4 49.28 -3.26 -21.41
C LEU A 4 49.30 -2.01 -20.52
N GLN A 5 48.22 -1.22 -20.59
CA GLN A 5 47.92 -0.20 -19.59
C GLN A 5 48.07 -0.83 -18.18
N PRO A 6 48.97 -0.32 -17.32
CA PRO A 6 49.28 -0.95 -16.05
C PRO A 6 48.06 -0.93 -15.12
N THR A 7 47.78 -2.05 -14.48
CA THR A 7 46.63 -2.16 -13.57
C THR A 7 46.85 -1.32 -12.31
N TRP A 8 45.80 -0.59 -11.92
CA TRP A 8 45.78 0.17 -10.66
C TRP A 8 45.57 -0.71 -9.42
N VAL A 9 45.05 -1.93 -9.59
CA VAL A 9 44.88 -2.95 -8.54
C VAL A 9 46.16 -3.13 -7.71
N GLY A 10 46.02 -3.10 -6.39
CA GLY A 10 47.13 -3.18 -5.43
C GLY A 10 47.93 -1.88 -5.24
N ARG A 11 47.54 -0.78 -5.89
CA ARG A 11 48.18 0.54 -5.73
C ARG A 11 47.35 1.48 -4.87
N LYS A 12 47.98 2.55 -4.40
CA LYS A 12 47.32 3.69 -3.76
C LYS A 12 47.15 4.84 -4.75
N LEU A 13 45.98 5.48 -4.75
CA LEU A 13 45.62 6.62 -5.63
C LEU A 13 45.25 7.84 -4.78
N GLY A 14 45.67 9.04 -5.18
CA GLY A 14 45.47 10.28 -4.42
C GLY A 14 46.19 10.30 -3.07
N GLY A 15 47.25 9.48 -2.92
CA GLY A 15 47.84 9.14 -1.63
C GLY A 15 46.89 8.48 -0.60
N ARG A 16 45.62 8.18 -0.96
CA ARG A 16 44.52 7.84 -0.05
C ARG A 16 43.87 6.49 -0.35
N TYR A 17 43.28 6.34 -1.53
CA TYR A 17 42.44 5.20 -1.87
C TYR A 17 43.29 3.98 -2.25
N VAL A 18 43.02 2.82 -1.65
CA VAL A 18 43.66 1.54 -2.01
C VAL A 18 42.79 0.86 -3.05
N ILE A 19 43.35 0.53 -4.22
CA ILE A 19 42.57 -0.04 -5.32
C ILE A 19 42.53 -1.57 -5.21
N ASP A 20 41.34 -2.11 -4.99
CA ASP A 20 41.14 -3.52 -4.62
C ASP A 20 40.89 -4.41 -5.85
N SER A 21 40.03 -3.96 -6.77
CA SER A 21 39.71 -4.71 -8.00
C SER A 21 39.26 -3.81 -9.16
N LEU A 22 39.26 -4.36 -10.37
CA LEU A 22 38.70 -3.71 -11.56
C LEU A 22 37.22 -4.12 -11.70
N LEU A 23 36.31 -3.15 -11.72
CA LEU A 23 34.87 -3.38 -11.94
C LEU A 23 34.51 -3.33 -13.43
N GLY A 24 35.13 -2.45 -14.22
CA GLY A 24 34.82 -2.33 -15.65
C GLY A 24 35.78 -1.44 -16.45
N ARG A 25 35.76 -1.60 -17.78
CA ARG A 25 36.51 -0.75 -18.72
C ARG A 25 35.59 -0.22 -19.82
N GLY A 26 35.46 1.10 -19.91
CA GLY A 26 34.83 1.79 -21.04
C GLY A 26 35.87 2.33 -22.02
N GLY A 27 35.41 2.95 -23.11
CA GLY A 27 36.28 3.55 -24.14
C GLY A 27 36.95 4.88 -23.74
N MET A 28 36.69 5.40 -22.54
CA MET A 28 37.26 6.67 -22.03
C MET A 28 37.79 6.58 -20.59
N SER A 29 37.44 5.51 -19.87
CA SER A 29 37.72 5.37 -18.43
C SER A 29 37.74 3.90 -18.01
N SER A 30 38.21 3.65 -16.79
CA SER A 30 38.06 2.34 -16.15
C SER A 30 37.66 2.52 -14.69
N VAL A 31 36.69 1.71 -14.26
CA VAL A 31 36.06 1.80 -12.94
C VAL A 31 36.63 0.69 -12.06
N TYR A 32 37.04 1.05 -10.86
CA TYR A 32 37.68 0.16 -9.89
C TYR A 32 36.91 0.15 -8.57
N LYS A 33 36.89 -0.99 -7.88
CA LYS A 33 36.54 -1.08 -6.46
C LYS A 33 37.76 -0.65 -5.65
N ALA A 34 37.56 0.20 -4.66
CA ALA A 34 38.64 0.70 -3.82
C ALA A 34 38.19 0.90 -2.38
N THR A 35 39.14 0.85 -1.46
CA THR A 35 38.93 1.11 -0.03
C THR A 35 39.47 2.49 0.30
N ASP A 36 38.67 3.29 1.01
CA ASP A 36 39.05 4.58 1.60
C ASP A 36 39.47 4.36 3.07
N PRO A 37 40.77 4.17 3.36
CA PRO A 37 41.22 3.80 4.69
C PRO A 37 41.02 4.90 5.74
N ASN A 38 40.75 6.14 5.32
CA ASN A 38 40.50 7.26 6.24
C ASN A 38 39.06 7.25 6.79
N LEU A 39 38.12 6.65 6.05
CA LEU A 39 36.70 6.54 6.41
C LEU A 39 36.23 5.07 6.49
N GLN A 40 37.17 4.12 6.46
CA GLN A 40 36.98 2.67 6.54
C GLN A 40 35.84 2.10 5.67
N ARG A 41 35.68 2.65 4.45
CA ARG A 41 34.56 2.34 3.56
C ARG A 41 35.01 1.95 2.15
N THR A 42 34.18 1.19 1.47
CA THR A 42 34.34 0.88 0.05
C THR A 42 33.83 2.04 -0.81
N VAL A 43 34.50 2.33 -1.93
CA VAL A 43 34.14 3.35 -2.92
C VAL A 43 34.37 2.82 -4.34
N ALA A 44 33.66 3.38 -5.32
CA ALA A 44 33.89 3.10 -6.74
C ALA A 44 34.69 4.26 -7.37
N ILE A 45 35.81 3.97 -8.04
CA ILE A 45 36.69 5.01 -8.60
C ILE A 45 36.78 4.89 -10.11
N LYS A 46 36.32 5.92 -10.81
CA LYS A 46 36.35 6.04 -12.27
C LYS A 46 37.57 6.85 -12.70
N ILE A 47 38.58 6.16 -13.23
CA ILE A 47 39.86 6.72 -13.66
C ILE A 47 39.83 6.97 -15.17
N ILE A 48 40.16 8.19 -15.62
CA ILE A 48 40.17 8.57 -17.04
C ILE A 48 41.42 8.01 -17.74
N HIS A 49 41.27 7.63 -19.01
CA HIS A 49 42.39 7.10 -19.80
C HIS A 49 43.41 8.22 -20.13
N PRO A 50 44.73 7.96 -20.05
CA PRO A 50 45.75 9.01 -20.19
C PRO A 50 45.64 9.84 -21.48
N HIS A 51 45.30 9.21 -22.61
CA HIS A 51 45.19 9.88 -23.91
C HIS A 51 44.01 10.88 -24.02
N LEU A 52 43.09 10.93 -23.04
CA LEU A 52 42.07 11.98 -22.93
C LEU A 52 42.49 13.08 -21.94
N SER A 53 43.38 12.75 -21.01
CA SER A 53 43.92 13.67 -20.00
C SER A 53 44.89 14.69 -20.58
N GLU A 54 45.42 14.44 -21.78
CA GLU A 54 46.26 15.35 -22.56
C GLU A 54 45.46 16.46 -23.30
N HIS A 55 44.13 16.46 -23.21
CA HIS A 55 43.26 17.44 -23.89
C HIS A 55 42.59 18.40 -22.90
N PRO A 56 43.05 19.67 -22.76
CA PRO A 56 42.53 20.60 -21.75
C PRO A 56 41.04 20.92 -21.87
N GLU A 57 40.47 20.92 -23.08
CA GLU A 57 39.03 21.12 -23.28
C GLU A 57 38.19 19.92 -22.83
N PHE A 58 38.73 18.70 -22.92
CA PHE A 58 38.09 17.50 -22.38
C PHE A 58 38.05 17.58 -20.85
N ILE A 59 39.21 17.82 -20.22
CA ILE A 59 39.33 17.94 -18.76
C ILE A 59 38.42 19.05 -18.22
N LYS A 60 38.43 20.25 -18.81
CA LYS A 60 37.61 21.36 -18.33
C LYS A 60 36.09 21.05 -18.35
N ARG A 61 35.61 20.28 -19.33
CA ARG A 61 34.21 19.81 -19.37
C ARG A 61 33.96 18.69 -18.37
N PHE A 62 34.91 17.76 -18.23
CA PHE A 62 34.86 16.67 -17.26
C PHE A 62 34.74 17.20 -15.82
N GLU A 63 35.53 18.23 -15.48
CA GLU A 63 35.44 18.97 -14.21
C GLU A 63 34.07 19.63 -14.03
N GLN A 64 33.53 20.28 -15.07
CA GLN A 64 32.24 20.96 -15.02
C GLN A 64 31.06 19.99 -14.84
N GLU A 65 31.08 18.84 -15.51
CA GLU A 65 30.04 17.81 -15.40
C GLU A 65 30.15 17.07 -14.05
N ALA A 66 31.35 16.68 -13.61
CA ALA A 66 31.56 16.11 -12.28
C ALA A 66 31.09 17.05 -11.15
N ALA A 67 31.41 18.35 -11.23
CA ALA A 67 30.98 19.36 -10.28
C ALA A 67 29.49 19.75 -10.38
N ALA A 68 28.79 19.31 -11.44
CA ALA A 68 27.34 19.41 -11.55
C ALA A 68 26.66 18.18 -10.92
N VAL A 69 27.10 16.96 -11.25
CA VAL A 69 26.59 15.71 -10.68
C VAL A 69 26.79 15.66 -9.16
N ALA A 70 27.92 16.15 -8.65
CA ALA A 70 28.19 16.24 -7.20
C ALA A 70 27.25 17.19 -6.42
N ARG A 71 26.31 17.88 -7.08
CA ARG A 71 25.23 18.67 -6.46
C ARG A 71 23.91 17.91 -6.38
N LEU A 72 23.80 16.77 -7.05
CA LEU A 72 22.62 15.91 -6.95
C LEU A 72 22.68 15.11 -5.64
N ARG A 73 21.53 14.98 -4.99
CA ARG A 73 21.31 14.23 -3.75
C ARG A 73 19.89 13.69 -3.79
N HIS A 74 19.77 12.44 -4.21
CA HIS A 74 18.50 11.76 -4.42
C HIS A 74 18.77 10.27 -4.18
N PRO A 75 17.90 9.51 -3.47
CA PRO A 75 18.18 8.11 -3.13
C PRO A 75 18.51 7.27 -4.37
N ASN A 76 17.79 7.48 -5.47
CA ASN A 76 17.98 6.77 -6.73
C ASN A 76 19.05 7.39 -7.67
N ILE A 77 19.99 8.20 -7.16
CA ILE A 77 21.13 8.74 -7.93
C ILE A 77 22.45 8.46 -7.20
N MET A 78 23.40 7.81 -7.88
CA MET A 78 24.72 7.49 -7.32
C MET A 78 25.47 8.74 -6.84
N LEU A 79 25.82 8.76 -5.55
CA LEU A 79 26.49 9.90 -4.92
C LEU A 79 27.98 10.02 -5.33
N VAL A 80 28.39 11.24 -5.68
CA VAL A 80 29.81 11.61 -5.83
C VAL A 80 30.39 11.96 -4.46
N HIS A 81 31.53 11.37 -4.11
CA HIS A 81 32.23 11.61 -2.85
C HIS A 81 33.44 12.54 -2.99
N ASP A 82 34.19 12.45 -4.09
CA ASP A 82 35.40 13.24 -4.34
C ASP A 82 35.67 13.33 -5.85
N PHE A 83 36.33 14.39 -6.31
CA PHE A 83 36.88 14.50 -7.66
C PHE A 83 38.26 15.16 -7.56
N ASN A 84 39.27 14.51 -8.15
CA ASN A 84 40.66 14.89 -7.91
C ASN A 84 41.58 14.46 -9.06
N HIS A 85 42.84 14.91 -9.02
CA HIS A 85 43.87 14.50 -9.97
C HIS A 85 45.24 14.36 -9.30
N GLU A 86 46.00 13.32 -9.66
CA GLU A 86 47.36 13.09 -9.18
C GLU A 86 48.25 12.62 -10.34
N GLY A 87 49.43 13.22 -10.51
CA GLY A 87 50.41 12.76 -11.50
C GLY A 87 49.96 12.80 -12.98
N GLY A 88 48.93 13.60 -13.31
CA GLY A 88 48.31 13.64 -14.64
C GLY A 88 47.14 12.65 -14.83
N VAL A 89 46.76 11.93 -13.77
CA VAL A 89 45.64 10.98 -13.75
C VAL A 89 44.44 11.63 -13.08
N TYR A 90 43.35 11.81 -13.82
CA TYR A 90 42.08 12.37 -13.33
C TYR A 90 41.12 11.26 -12.93
N TYR A 91 40.43 11.42 -11.80
CA TYR A 91 39.47 10.42 -11.31
C TYR A 91 38.32 11.04 -10.51
N ILE A 92 37.15 10.39 -10.60
CA ILE A 92 35.99 10.65 -9.73
C ILE A 92 35.86 9.47 -8.76
N VAL A 93 35.57 9.77 -7.50
CA VAL A 93 35.24 8.80 -6.45
C VAL A 93 33.74 8.89 -6.20
N PHE A 94 33.06 7.78 -6.41
CA PHE A 94 31.64 7.58 -6.14
C PHE A 94 31.45 6.65 -4.94
N GLU A 95 30.22 6.61 -4.45
CA GLU A 95 29.72 5.51 -3.64
C GLU A 95 29.89 4.16 -4.35
N TYR A 96 30.10 3.08 -3.59
CA TYR A 96 30.10 1.73 -4.14
C TYR A 96 28.74 1.08 -3.91
N ILE A 97 27.91 1.05 -4.97
CA ILE A 97 26.61 0.38 -4.93
C ILE A 97 26.82 -1.13 -5.06
N ALA A 98 26.42 -1.89 -4.03
CA ALA A 98 26.29 -3.33 -4.10
C ALA A 98 24.94 -3.70 -4.74
N GLY A 99 24.96 -4.52 -5.80
CA GLY A 99 23.76 -4.85 -6.56
C GLY A 99 24.06 -5.41 -7.94
N THR A 100 23.00 -5.60 -8.74
CA THR A 100 23.08 -6.13 -10.11
C THR A 100 22.74 -5.05 -11.13
N PRO A 101 23.59 -4.82 -12.17
CA PRO A 101 23.26 -3.96 -13.31
C PRO A 101 21.97 -4.40 -14.01
N LEU A 102 21.11 -3.45 -14.36
CA LEU A 102 19.77 -3.73 -14.87
C LEU A 102 19.82 -4.38 -16.27
N ASP A 103 20.82 -4.06 -17.10
CA ASP A 103 21.07 -4.75 -18.37
C ASP A 103 21.38 -6.24 -18.16
N LYS A 104 22.16 -6.57 -17.14
CA LYS A 104 22.40 -7.96 -16.74
C LYS A 104 21.11 -8.62 -16.23
N ARG A 105 20.35 -7.99 -15.32
CA ARG A 105 19.10 -8.56 -14.76
C ARG A 105 18.09 -8.91 -15.87
N VAL A 106 17.86 -7.98 -16.80
CA VAL A 106 16.97 -8.21 -17.96
C VAL A 106 17.50 -9.30 -18.88
N LYS A 107 18.81 -9.30 -19.19
CA LYS A 107 19.42 -10.30 -20.07
C LYS A 107 19.38 -11.71 -19.49
N ASP A 108 19.69 -11.87 -18.20
CA ASP A 108 19.78 -13.19 -17.59
C ASP A 108 18.38 -13.82 -17.41
N LEU A 109 17.34 -13.00 -17.12
CA LEU A 109 15.94 -13.43 -17.22
C LEU A 109 15.58 -13.84 -18.66
N LYS A 110 15.92 -13.01 -19.65
CA LYS A 110 15.65 -13.29 -21.08
C LYS A 110 16.27 -14.61 -21.54
N ASP A 111 17.53 -14.86 -21.20
CA ASP A 111 18.25 -16.09 -21.55
C ASP A 111 17.66 -17.33 -20.84
N ALA A 112 17.02 -17.14 -19.68
CA ALA A 112 16.25 -18.16 -18.97
C ALA A 112 14.81 -18.37 -19.49
N GLY A 113 14.35 -17.57 -20.47
CA GLY A 113 12.96 -17.63 -20.96
C GLY A 113 11.95 -16.89 -20.09
N LEU A 114 12.42 -15.95 -19.27
CA LEU A 114 11.63 -15.13 -18.34
C LEU A 114 11.73 -13.63 -18.65
N ARG A 115 10.81 -12.87 -18.07
CA ARG A 115 10.75 -11.40 -18.07
C ARG A 115 10.48 -10.92 -16.64
N LEU A 116 10.72 -9.62 -16.40
CA LEU A 116 10.35 -8.97 -15.14
C LEU A 116 8.83 -9.00 -14.94
N PRO A 117 8.31 -9.17 -13.70
CA PRO A 117 6.93 -8.86 -13.35
C PRO A 117 6.59 -7.41 -13.72
N LEU A 118 5.35 -7.14 -14.11
CA LEU A 118 4.92 -5.78 -14.46
C LEU A 118 4.95 -4.84 -13.24
N SER A 119 4.67 -5.38 -12.05
CA SER A 119 4.89 -4.72 -10.75
C SER A 119 6.36 -4.30 -10.59
N GLU A 120 7.32 -5.22 -10.76
CA GLU A 120 8.75 -4.96 -10.65
C GLU A 120 9.23 -3.93 -11.71
N VAL A 121 8.73 -4.01 -12.95
CA VAL A 121 9.02 -3.02 -13.99
C VAL A 121 8.61 -1.61 -13.55
N ILE A 122 7.47 -1.46 -12.87
CA ILE A 122 6.99 -0.16 -12.37
C ILE A 122 7.76 0.28 -11.12
N GLN A 123 8.05 -0.63 -10.19
CA GLN A 123 8.89 -0.37 -9.01
C GLN A 123 10.30 0.11 -9.40
N ILE A 124 10.84 -0.38 -10.51
CA ILE A 124 12.11 0.09 -11.09
C ILE A 124 11.93 1.43 -11.83
N MET A 125 10.88 1.58 -12.64
CA MET A 125 10.73 2.76 -13.50
C MET A 125 10.25 4.02 -12.80
N VAL A 126 9.39 3.94 -11.79
CA VAL A 126 8.86 5.12 -11.09
C VAL A 126 9.98 5.91 -10.38
N PRO A 127 10.85 5.31 -9.56
CA PRO A 127 11.95 6.03 -8.91
C PRO A 127 13.05 6.48 -9.89
N LEU A 128 13.21 5.81 -11.04
CA LEU A 128 14.08 6.27 -12.13
C LEU A 128 13.52 7.53 -12.81
N CYS A 129 12.21 7.58 -13.07
CA CYS A 129 11.55 8.77 -13.58
C CYS A 129 11.66 9.95 -12.59
N GLU A 130 11.57 9.69 -11.28
CA GLU A 130 11.73 10.70 -10.23
C GLU A 130 13.19 11.18 -10.09
N ALA A 131 14.18 10.28 -10.15
CA ALA A 131 15.60 10.64 -10.23
C ALA A 131 15.91 11.53 -11.44
N VAL A 132 15.32 11.21 -12.59
CA VAL A 132 15.49 11.98 -13.83
C VAL A 132 14.79 13.34 -13.73
N ALA A 133 13.58 13.41 -13.17
CA ALA A 133 12.90 14.68 -12.88
C ALA A 133 13.71 15.58 -11.93
N TYR A 134 14.25 15.03 -10.84
CA TYR A 134 15.11 15.73 -9.90
C TYR A 134 16.36 16.34 -10.59
N ALA A 135 16.93 15.66 -11.59
CA ALA A 135 18.01 16.20 -12.40
C ALA A 135 17.51 17.29 -13.38
N HIS A 136 16.34 17.10 -14.01
CA HIS A 136 15.72 18.06 -14.94
C HIS A 136 15.41 19.41 -14.28
N GLU A 137 14.85 19.42 -13.06
CA GLU A 137 14.65 20.62 -12.23
C GLU A 137 15.95 21.43 -12.06
N ARG A 138 17.07 20.71 -11.86
CA ARG A 138 18.42 21.27 -11.68
C ARG A 138 19.12 21.55 -13.02
N LYS A 139 18.36 21.53 -14.13
CA LYS A 139 18.76 21.84 -15.51
C LYS A 139 19.84 20.90 -16.06
N MET A 140 19.87 19.67 -15.56
CA MET A 140 20.76 18.61 -16.03
C MET A 140 19.96 17.58 -16.82
N ILE A 141 20.44 17.22 -18.01
CA ILE A 141 19.83 16.21 -18.89
C ILE A 141 20.86 15.08 -19.00
N HIS A 142 20.46 13.83 -18.79
CA HIS A 142 21.36 12.68 -18.70
C HIS A 142 21.93 12.28 -20.07
N ARG A 143 21.08 12.29 -21.10
CA ARG A 143 21.42 12.08 -22.52
C ARG A 143 22.03 10.72 -22.87
N ASP A 144 22.06 9.78 -21.93
CA ASP A 144 22.61 8.43 -22.08
C ASP A 144 21.91 7.42 -21.13
N LEU A 145 20.59 7.55 -20.94
CA LEU A 145 19.82 6.59 -20.13
C LEU A 145 19.69 5.25 -20.85
N LYS A 146 19.99 4.17 -20.13
CA LYS A 146 19.96 2.77 -20.57
C LYS A 146 20.12 1.84 -19.36
N PRO A 147 19.75 0.56 -19.44
CA PRO A 147 19.82 -0.36 -18.29
C PRO A 147 21.25 -0.59 -17.75
N SER A 148 22.29 -0.45 -18.58
CA SER A 148 23.71 -0.53 -18.12
C SER A 148 24.16 0.68 -17.29
N ASN A 149 23.37 1.76 -17.25
CA ASN A 149 23.57 2.91 -16.38
C ASN A 149 22.63 2.86 -15.14
N VAL A 150 22.05 1.70 -14.80
CA VAL A 150 21.28 1.49 -13.57
C VAL A 150 21.78 0.24 -12.86
N ILE A 151 21.99 0.32 -11.54
CA ILE A 151 22.14 -0.86 -10.68
C ILE A 151 20.90 -0.98 -9.82
N VAL A 152 20.28 -2.16 -9.80
CA VAL A 152 19.32 -2.54 -8.77
C VAL A 152 20.14 -2.98 -7.55
N ASN A 153 20.04 -2.25 -6.43
CA ASN A 153 20.79 -2.57 -5.22
C ASN A 153 20.24 -3.82 -4.52
N LEU A 154 20.89 -4.27 -3.44
CA LEU A 154 20.44 -5.45 -2.67
C LEU A 154 19.05 -5.29 -2.03
N LEU A 155 18.54 -4.06 -1.90
CA LEU A 155 17.20 -3.73 -1.38
C LEU A 155 16.16 -3.55 -2.51
N GLY A 156 16.46 -4.01 -3.73
CA GLY A 156 15.58 -3.86 -4.90
C GLY A 156 15.49 -2.45 -5.49
N GLN A 157 16.17 -1.45 -4.91
CA GLN A 157 16.04 -0.06 -5.31
C GLN A 157 16.90 0.23 -6.56
N PRO A 158 16.37 0.92 -7.58
CA PRO A 158 17.15 1.31 -8.76
C PRO A 158 18.02 2.54 -8.45
N ILE A 159 19.33 2.44 -8.67
CA ILE A 159 20.29 3.53 -8.52
C ILE A 159 20.81 3.94 -9.90
N LEU A 160 20.48 5.17 -10.31
CA LEU A 160 20.93 5.76 -11.57
C LEU A 160 22.41 6.16 -11.51
N LEU A 161 23.19 5.70 -12.49
CA LEU A 161 24.61 5.95 -12.61
C LEU A 161 24.92 6.99 -13.70
N ASP A 162 26.11 7.60 -13.58
CA ASP A 162 26.91 8.11 -14.71
C ASP A 162 26.18 9.01 -15.73
N PHE A 163 25.82 10.23 -15.31
CA PHE A 163 25.26 11.28 -16.18
C PHE A 163 26.20 11.66 -17.34
N GLY A 164 25.97 11.11 -18.53
CA GLY A 164 26.30 11.72 -19.83
C GLY A 164 27.77 11.93 -20.24
N ILE A 165 28.75 11.72 -19.35
CA ILE A 165 30.16 12.17 -19.47
C ILE A 165 30.90 11.68 -20.74
N ALA A 166 30.34 10.72 -21.47
CA ALA A 166 30.88 10.19 -22.72
C ALA A 166 30.73 11.14 -23.94
N LYS A 167 29.87 12.16 -23.90
CA LYS A 167 29.63 13.07 -25.04
C LYS A 167 30.61 14.28 -25.13
N ILE A 168 31.66 14.31 -24.29
CA ILE A 168 32.59 15.44 -24.19
C ILE A 168 33.50 15.65 -25.43
N VAL A 169 33.86 14.59 -26.16
CA VAL A 169 34.83 14.65 -27.27
C VAL A 169 34.21 15.33 -28.50
N GLY A 170 34.58 16.59 -28.74
CA GLY A 170 34.19 17.38 -29.92
C GLY A 170 32.87 18.13 -29.73
N GLY A 171 32.94 19.47 -29.69
CA GLY A 171 31.76 20.33 -29.61
C GLY A 171 31.43 20.97 -30.95
N GLY A 172 30.14 21.17 -31.21
CA GLY A 172 29.62 21.84 -32.42
C GLY A 172 29.33 20.85 -33.56
N HIS A 173 28.04 20.69 -33.86
CA HIS A 173 27.47 19.79 -34.87
C HIS A 173 27.64 18.28 -34.64
N VAL A 174 26.83 17.52 -35.38
CA VAL A 174 26.60 16.09 -35.27
C VAL A 174 27.87 15.27 -35.44
N HIS A 175 28.17 14.40 -34.47
CA HIS A 175 29.14 13.32 -34.65
C HIS A 175 28.53 12.25 -35.57
N THR A 176 28.91 12.31 -36.84
CA THR A 176 28.38 11.46 -37.92
C THR A 176 28.65 9.97 -37.68
N ALA A 177 27.67 9.25 -37.12
CA ALA A 177 27.41 7.81 -37.29
C ALA A 177 28.54 6.77 -37.02
N THR A 178 29.74 7.16 -36.59
CA THR A 178 30.94 6.32 -36.62
C THR A 178 31.54 6.00 -35.24
N GLY A 179 31.15 6.70 -34.19
CA GLY A 179 31.66 6.52 -32.83
C GLY A 179 30.75 5.75 -31.86
N ALA A 180 29.49 5.50 -32.22
CA ALA A 180 28.52 4.86 -31.34
C ALA A 180 28.57 3.33 -31.42
N THR A 181 28.71 2.66 -30.28
CA THR A 181 28.50 1.20 -30.17
C THR A 181 27.02 0.85 -30.28
N ILE A 182 26.71 -0.32 -30.86
CA ILE A 182 25.32 -0.77 -31.11
C ILE A 182 24.45 -0.68 -29.85
N GLY A 183 24.95 -1.10 -28.68
CA GLY A 183 24.20 -1.03 -27.43
C GLY A 183 23.83 0.39 -26.98
N THR A 184 24.61 1.43 -27.30
CA THR A 184 24.21 2.81 -26.95
C THR A 184 23.30 3.42 -28.01
N ALA A 185 23.34 2.92 -29.26
CA ALA A 185 22.45 3.36 -30.32
C ALA A 185 20.97 2.98 -30.10
N ALA A 186 20.70 1.93 -29.32
CA ALA A 186 19.37 1.38 -29.06
C ALA A 186 18.48 2.21 -28.11
N TYR A 187 19.03 3.25 -27.46
CA TYR A 187 18.30 4.10 -26.49
C TYR A 187 18.29 5.59 -26.89
N MET A 188 18.86 5.95 -28.05
CA MET A 188 18.95 7.35 -28.47
C MET A 188 17.60 7.89 -28.98
N ALA A 189 17.23 9.08 -28.50
CA ALA A 189 16.06 9.78 -29.01
C ALA A 189 16.26 10.29 -30.46
N PRO A 190 15.20 10.35 -31.29
CA PRO A 190 15.28 10.76 -32.69
C PRO A 190 16.04 12.07 -32.94
N GLU A 191 15.80 13.09 -32.13
CA GLU A 191 16.46 14.39 -32.17
C GLU A 191 17.98 14.29 -31.92
N GLN A 192 18.43 13.34 -31.10
CA GLN A 192 19.86 13.08 -30.88
C GLN A 192 20.53 12.43 -32.10
N VAL A 193 19.77 11.68 -32.91
CA VAL A 193 20.25 11.03 -34.14
C VAL A 193 20.30 12.02 -35.29
N VAL A 194 19.25 12.85 -35.44
CA VAL A 194 19.17 13.86 -36.51
C VAL A 194 20.08 15.06 -36.22
N GLY A 195 20.33 15.36 -34.94
CA GLY A 195 21.22 16.44 -34.51
C GLY A 195 20.52 17.78 -34.23
N GLU A 196 19.26 17.71 -33.80
CA GLU A 196 18.45 18.86 -33.43
C GLU A 196 18.75 19.30 -31.97
N GLU A 197 18.05 20.31 -31.45
CA GLU A 197 18.26 20.74 -30.05
C GLU A 197 17.69 19.71 -29.06
N VAL A 198 18.55 19.20 -28.17
CA VAL A 198 18.24 18.11 -27.23
C VAL A 198 17.86 18.66 -25.86
N ASP A 199 16.55 18.76 -25.62
CA ASP A 199 15.97 19.06 -24.30
C ASP A 199 15.78 17.80 -23.43
N HIS A 200 15.10 17.95 -22.30
CA HIS A 200 14.91 16.92 -21.28
C HIS A 200 13.99 15.77 -21.71
N ARG A 201 13.16 15.96 -22.74
CA ARG A 201 12.25 14.93 -23.28
C ARG A 201 12.98 13.87 -24.10
N ALA A 202 14.27 14.08 -24.38
CA ALA A 202 15.15 13.04 -24.89
C ALA A 202 15.41 11.94 -23.85
N ASP A 203 15.50 12.30 -22.56
CA ASP A 203 15.64 11.32 -21.47
C ASP A 203 14.34 10.52 -21.28
N ILE A 204 13.18 11.17 -21.41
CA ILE A 204 11.85 10.52 -21.38
C ILE A 204 11.72 9.47 -22.50
N TYR A 205 12.24 9.76 -23.69
CA TYR A 205 12.30 8.76 -24.76
C TYR A 205 13.16 7.55 -24.39
N SER A 206 14.36 7.78 -23.86
CA SER A 206 15.25 6.70 -23.40
C SER A 206 14.64 5.88 -22.25
N LEU A 207 13.91 6.52 -21.32
CA LEU A 207 13.09 5.85 -20.30
C LEU A 207 11.99 4.99 -20.93
N GLY A 208 11.32 5.48 -21.98
CA GLY A 208 10.37 4.69 -22.77
C GLY A 208 10.99 3.45 -23.41
N VAL A 209 12.25 3.54 -23.89
CA VAL A 209 12.98 2.38 -24.42
C VAL A 209 13.27 1.36 -23.31
N MET A 210 13.72 1.83 -22.14
CA MET A 210 13.97 0.97 -20.97
C MET A 210 12.69 0.26 -20.50
N LEU A 211 11.57 0.98 -20.45
CA LEU A 211 10.24 0.46 -20.12
C LEU A 211 9.83 -0.67 -21.08
N TYR A 212 10.00 -0.44 -22.39
CA TYR A 212 9.70 -1.43 -23.43
C TYR A 212 10.57 -2.68 -23.26
N GLU A 213 11.89 -2.48 -23.07
CA GLU A 213 12.85 -3.58 -22.95
C GLU A 213 12.64 -4.41 -21.68
N MET A 214 12.27 -3.80 -20.56
CA MET A 214 12.00 -4.54 -19.33
C MET A 214 10.73 -5.40 -19.42
N ALA A 215 9.67 -4.91 -20.06
CA ALA A 215 8.40 -5.61 -20.17
C ALA A 215 8.36 -6.74 -21.23
N CYS A 216 9.34 -6.82 -22.14
CA CYS A 216 9.45 -7.92 -23.12
C CYS A 216 10.89 -8.42 -23.42
N GLY A 217 11.87 -8.08 -22.58
CA GLY A 217 13.25 -8.54 -22.64
C GLY A 217 14.08 -8.06 -23.84
N ARG A 218 13.61 -7.11 -24.65
CA ARG A 218 14.34 -6.62 -25.84
C ARG A 218 13.93 -5.19 -26.21
N PRO A 219 14.84 -4.37 -26.75
CA PRO A 219 14.51 -3.02 -27.17
C PRO A 219 13.57 -3.05 -28.39
N PRO A 220 12.80 -1.97 -28.65
CA PRO A 220 11.86 -1.91 -29.77
C PRO A 220 12.55 -1.99 -31.15
N PHE A 221 13.83 -1.60 -31.24
CA PHE A 221 14.55 -1.53 -32.51
C PHE A 221 15.90 -2.27 -32.46
N GLU A 222 15.97 -3.42 -33.13
CA GLU A 222 17.18 -4.23 -33.29
C GLU A 222 17.74 -4.12 -34.72
N GLY A 223 19.06 -4.25 -34.91
CA GLY A 223 19.69 -4.12 -36.24
C GLY A 223 21.18 -4.47 -36.28
N GLN A 224 21.68 -4.82 -37.47
CA GLN A 224 23.07 -5.29 -37.68
C GLN A 224 24.15 -4.20 -37.57
N SER A 225 23.77 -2.92 -37.46
CA SER A 225 24.71 -1.81 -37.25
C SER A 225 24.08 -0.71 -36.39
N ALA A 226 24.92 0.08 -35.71
CA ALA A 226 24.47 1.20 -34.88
C ALA A 226 23.68 2.23 -35.70
N LEU A 227 24.15 2.56 -36.91
CA LEU A 227 23.45 3.44 -37.84
C LEU A 227 22.09 2.87 -38.27
N THR A 228 21.97 1.55 -38.44
CA THR A 228 20.66 0.92 -38.71
C THR A 228 19.69 1.18 -37.57
N VAL A 229 20.09 0.91 -36.33
CA VAL A 229 19.25 1.10 -35.14
C VAL A 229 18.86 2.57 -34.96
N MET A 230 19.82 3.49 -35.07
CA MET A 230 19.57 4.94 -35.06
C MET A 230 18.52 5.38 -36.08
N MET A 231 18.61 4.88 -37.33
CA MET A 231 17.63 5.21 -38.37
C MET A 231 16.26 4.58 -38.11
N LYS A 232 16.16 3.47 -37.37
CA LYS A 232 14.86 2.92 -36.91
C LYS A 232 14.21 3.83 -35.86
N HIS A 233 14.97 4.33 -34.88
CA HIS A 233 14.44 5.31 -33.91
C HIS A 233 13.84 6.53 -34.62
N VAL A 234 14.45 7.02 -35.69
CA VAL A 234 13.92 8.13 -36.49
C VAL A 234 12.72 7.74 -37.38
N ASN A 235 12.78 6.60 -38.09
CA ASN A 235 11.87 6.35 -39.24
C ASN A 235 10.88 5.18 -39.08
N GLU A 236 11.14 4.17 -38.23
CA GLU A 236 10.23 3.03 -38.06
C GLU A 236 9.18 3.31 -36.97
N PRO A 237 7.90 2.91 -37.14
CA PRO A 237 6.90 3.01 -36.08
C PRO A 237 7.29 2.11 -34.90
N LEU A 238 6.75 2.40 -33.71
CA LEU A 238 6.90 1.52 -32.55
C LEU A 238 6.24 0.16 -32.85
N PRO A 239 6.92 -0.99 -32.67
CA PRO A 239 6.26 -2.29 -32.73
C PRO A 239 5.32 -2.46 -31.54
N ASP A 240 4.13 -3.02 -31.77
CA ASP A 240 3.18 -3.33 -30.68
C ASP A 240 3.81 -4.35 -29.72
N ILE A 241 3.95 -3.97 -28.45
CA ILE A 241 4.59 -4.81 -27.43
C ILE A 241 3.74 -6.05 -27.09
N ARG A 242 2.43 -6.02 -27.35
CA ARG A 242 1.52 -7.15 -27.10
C ARG A 242 1.80 -8.35 -28.01
N LEU A 243 2.58 -8.15 -29.08
CA LEU A 243 3.17 -9.21 -29.90
C LEU A 243 4.26 -10.01 -29.17
N PHE A 244 4.74 -9.55 -28.01
CA PHE A 244 5.81 -10.19 -27.21
C PHE A 244 5.40 -10.38 -25.73
N ASN A 245 4.43 -9.59 -25.24
CA ASN A 245 3.78 -9.77 -23.95
C ASN A 245 2.28 -9.43 -24.06
N SER A 246 1.46 -10.44 -24.37
CA SER A 246 0.02 -10.32 -24.59
C SER A 246 -0.80 -9.90 -23.37
N ASN A 247 -0.22 -9.91 -22.17
CA ASN A 247 -0.94 -9.73 -20.91
C ASN A 247 -0.87 -8.28 -20.39
N LEU A 248 -0.14 -7.39 -21.09
CA LEU A 248 0.00 -5.99 -20.71
C LEU A 248 -1.35 -5.25 -20.86
N PRO A 249 -1.79 -4.46 -19.86
CA PRO A 249 -3.00 -3.65 -19.96
C PRO A 249 -2.78 -2.48 -20.93
N ASP A 250 -3.83 -2.03 -21.62
CA ASP A 250 -3.72 -1.01 -22.68
C ASP A 250 -3.17 0.33 -22.18
N ILE A 251 -3.41 0.69 -20.91
CA ILE A 251 -2.81 1.86 -20.25
C ILE A 251 -1.26 1.80 -20.25
N PHE A 252 -0.65 0.61 -20.13
CA PHE A 252 0.81 0.45 -20.21
C PHE A 252 1.31 0.69 -21.64
N ASN A 253 0.57 0.24 -22.66
CA ASN A 253 0.90 0.52 -24.05
C ASN A 253 0.75 2.02 -24.37
N ALA A 254 -0.25 2.71 -23.81
CA ALA A 254 -0.40 4.16 -23.95
C ALA A 254 0.80 4.93 -23.35
N VAL A 255 1.33 4.50 -22.18
CA VAL A 255 2.56 5.06 -21.61
C VAL A 255 3.76 4.85 -22.54
N LEU A 256 3.88 3.66 -23.15
CA LEU A 256 4.95 3.36 -24.11
C LEU A 256 4.87 4.21 -25.38
N GLU A 257 3.70 4.26 -26.03
CA GLU A 257 3.49 5.02 -27.26
C GLU A 257 3.73 6.52 -27.05
N LYS A 258 3.25 7.08 -25.94
CA LYS A 258 3.54 8.48 -25.57
C LYS A 258 5.02 8.69 -25.31
N SER A 259 5.68 7.85 -24.51
CA SER A 259 7.13 7.99 -24.22
C SER A 259 8.00 7.89 -25.48
N LEU A 260 7.64 7.01 -26.42
CA LEU A 260 8.39 6.69 -27.63
C LEU A 260 7.91 7.45 -28.89
N ALA A 261 7.08 8.49 -28.70
CA ALA A 261 6.62 9.35 -29.78
C ALA A 261 7.82 10.05 -30.48
N LYS A 262 7.75 10.19 -31.82
CA LYS A 262 8.89 10.66 -32.61
C LYS A 262 9.18 12.15 -32.37
N ASP A 263 8.18 13.02 -32.52
CA ASP A 263 8.28 14.44 -32.12
C ASP A 263 8.33 14.53 -30.57
N PRO A 264 9.34 15.19 -29.97
CA PRO A 264 9.41 15.43 -28.53
C PRO A 264 8.16 16.11 -27.92
N LYS A 265 7.39 16.87 -28.70
CA LYS A 265 6.13 17.51 -28.25
C LYS A 265 5.02 16.52 -27.93
N ASN A 266 5.05 15.33 -28.54
CA ASN A 266 4.02 14.31 -28.37
C ASN A 266 4.36 13.33 -27.22
N ARG A 267 5.46 13.57 -26.50
CA ARG A 267 5.87 12.79 -25.32
C ARG A 267 5.24 13.34 -24.04
N PHE A 268 5.51 12.68 -22.92
CA PHE A 268 5.33 13.32 -21.61
C PHE A 268 6.17 14.60 -21.55
N ASN A 269 5.63 15.65 -20.97
CA ASN A 269 6.29 16.95 -20.85
C ASN A 269 7.30 16.96 -19.68
N SER A 270 7.16 16.07 -18.71
CA SER A 270 8.10 15.82 -17.62
C SER A 270 8.20 14.33 -17.29
N ALA A 271 9.31 13.92 -16.65
CA ALA A 271 9.44 12.54 -16.16
C ALA A 271 8.49 12.26 -14.98
N VAL A 272 8.02 13.28 -14.25
CA VAL A 272 7.00 13.12 -13.20
C VAL A 272 5.66 12.67 -13.78
N GLU A 273 5.22 13.25 -14.91
CA GLU A 273 4.00 12.79 -15.60
C GLU A 273 4.11 11.32 -16.03
N MET A 274 5.30 10.88 -16.47
CA MET A 274 5.55 9.48 -16.80
C MET A 274 5.53 8.57 -15.55
N ALA A 275 6.06 9.04 -14.41
CA ALA A 275 5.98 8.33 -13.13
C ALA A 275 4.54 8.21 -12.62
N MET A 276 3.73 9.26 -12.74
CA MET A 276 2.30 9.25 -12.40
C MET A 276 1.54 8.25 -13.26
N ALA A 277 1.69 8.32 -14.59
CA ALA A 277 1.02 7.38 -15.49
C ALA A 277 1.44 5.92 -15.25
N LEU A 278 2.68 5.66 -14.83
CA LEU A 278 3.12 4.32 -14.40
C LEU A 278 2.48 3.88 -13.06
N ARG A 279 2.30 4.79 -12.10
CA ARG A 279 1.51 4.51 -10.88
C ARG A 279 0.04 4.20 -11.22
N ASP A 280 -0.52 4.85 -12.24
CA ASP A 280 -1.88 4.58 -12.71
C ASP A 280 -2.01 3.19 -13.38
N VAL A 281 -0.96 2.72 -14.07
CA VAL A 281 -0.87 1.30 -14.51
C VAL A 281 -0.87 0.37 -13.30
N ALA A 282 -0.06 0.65 -12.26
CA ALA A 282 0.09 -0.26 -11.11
C ALA A 282 -1.24 -0.55 -10.40
N ARG A 283 -2.12 0.46 -10.25
CA ARG A 283 -3.46 0.29 -9.66
C ARG A 283 -4.42 -0.57 -10.51
N GLN A 284 -4.02 -0.96 -11.74
CA GLN A 284 -4.83 -1.75 -12.68
C GLN A 284 -4.23 -3.13 -12.99
N ILE A 285 -3.10 -3.51 -12.38
CA ILE A 285 -2.48 -4.83 -12.60
C ILE A 285 -3.32 -5.91 -11.92
N SER A 286 -3.94 -6.77 -12.70
CA SER A 286 -4.53 -8.01 -12.19
C SER A 286 -3.44 -9.06 -11.95
N PRO A 287 -3.56 -9.96 -10.95
CA PRO A 287 -2.53 -10.99 -10.67
C PRO A 287 -2.15 -11.87 -11.88
N ALA A 288 -3.08 -12.12 -12.81
CA ALA A 288 -2.82 -12.87 -14.05
C ALA A 288 -1.93 -12.13 -15.10
N GLN A 289 -1.66 -10.84 -14.88
CA GLN A 289 -0.83 -10.00 -15.74
C GLN A 289 0.62 -9.91 -15.26
N ASP A 290 0.89 -10.26 -13.99
CA ASP A 290 2.19 -10.09 -13.35
C ASP A 290 3.16 -11.28 -13.55
N THR A 291 2.76 -12.25 -14.36
CA THR A 291 3.49 -13.51 -14.56
C THR A 291 4.76 -13.35 -15.41
N GLN A 292 5.88 -13.85 -14.89
CA GLN A 292 7.24 -13.73 -15.47
C GLN A 292 7.50 -14.51 -16.79
N ILE A 293 6.52 -15.21 -17.36
CA ILE A 293 6.73 -16.19 -18.45
C ILE A 293 6.59 -15.55 -19.85
N TYR A 294 7.50 -15.81 -20.79
CA TYR A 294 7.22 -15.52 -22.21
C TYR A 294 6.19 -16.47 -22.79
N THR A 295 5.03 -15.93 -23.17
CA THR A 295 4.15 -16.57 -24.14
C THR A 295 4.79 -16.46 -25.52
N THR A 296 5.55 -17.47 -25.95
CA THR A 296 6.15 -17.50 -27.30
C THR A 296 5.04 -17.35 -28.35
N PRO A 297 5.06 -16.32 -29.22
CA PRO A 297 4.05 -16.18 -30.27
C PRO A 297 4.18 -17.34 -31.26
N GLN A 298 3.22 -18.27 -31.23
CA GLN A 298 3.16 -19.34 -32.21
C GLN A 298 2.97 -18.72 -33.60
N PRO A 299 3.85 -18.97 -34.59
CA PRO A 299 3.71 -18.38 -35.91
C PRO A 299 2.34 -18.75 -36.50
N PRO A 300 1.60 -17.80 -37.11
CA PRO A 300 0.28 -18.09 -37.65
C PRO A 300 0.38 -19.23 -38.67
N LEU A 301 -0.33 -20.34 -38.42
CA LEU A 301 -0.39 -21.44 -39.38
C LEU A 301 -0.90 -20.88 -40.71
N GLY A 302 -0.05 -20.94 -41.73
CA GLY A 302 -0.25 -20.19 -42.96
C GLY A 302 -1.59 -20.49 -43.63
N THR A 303 -2.23 -19.45 -44.16
CA THR A 303 -3.47 -19.54 -44.93
C THR A 303 -3.27 -20.38 -46.18
N ALA A 304 -3.53 -21.69 -46.07
CA ALA A 304 -3.55 -22.60 -47.19
C ALA A 304 -4.74 -22.25 -48.11
N VAL A 305 -4.45 -22.01 -49.39
CA VAL A 305 -5.47 -21.73 -50.42
C VAL A 305 -6.39 -22.96 -50.56
N PRO A 306 -7.73 -22.79 -50.58
CA PRO A 306 -8.67 -23.90 -50.40
C PRO A 306 -8.66 -24.90 -51.57
N SER A 307 -8.92 -26.18 -51.25
CA SER A 307 -9.09 -27.26 -52.24
C SER A 307 -10.27 -28.18 -51.88
N THR A 308 -11.43 -27.88 -52.48
CA THR A 308 -12.54 -28.77 -52.85
C THR A 308 -12.92 -29.99 -51.97
N THR A 309 -14.13 -29.90 -51.41
CA THR A 309 -15.16 -30.93 -51.12
C THR A 309 -15.12 -32.23 -51.99
N PRO A 310 -15.67 -33.41 -51.57
CA PRO A 310 -16.95 -33.52 -50.82
C PRO A 310 -17.21 -34.68 -49.79
N ALA A 311 -18.01 -34.35 -48.77
CA ALA A 311 -19.20 -35.05 -48.22
C ALA A 311 -19.18 -36.49 -47.60
N ALA A 312 -19.75 -36.58 -46.38
CA ALA A 312 -20.54 -37.71 -45.83
C ALA A 312 -21.58 -37.15 -44.79
N LYS A 313 -22.61 -37.93 -44.38
CA LYS A 313 -23.77 -37.47 -43.55
C LYS A 313 -23.75 -37.95 -42.06
N PRO A 314 -24.52 -37.30 -41.15
CA PRO A 314 -24.57 -37.57 -39.67
C PRO A 314 -25.80 -38.42 -39.24
N GLU A 315 -26.31 -38.21 -37.99
CA GLU A 315 -27.69 -38.52 -37.43
C GLU A 315 -27.81 -39.83 -36.59
N PRO A 316 -28.62 -39.97 -35.48
CA PRO A 316 -29.30 -38.99 -34.57
C PRO A 316 -29.30 -39.30 -33.01
N GLU A 317 -29.88 -38.35 -32.26
CA GLU A 317 -30.73 -38.33 -31.01
C GLU A 317 -31.53 -39.58 -30.50
N PRO A 318 -32.33 -39.59 -29.37
CA PRO A 318 -33.06 -38.48 -28.67
C PRO A 318 -33.22 -38.52 -27.10
N ALA A 319 -34.00 -37.57 -26.54
CA ALA A 319 -34.52 -37.50 -25.15
C ALA A 319 -35.90 -38.23 -24.95
N PRO A 320 -36.53 -38.20 -23.74
CA PRO A 320 -37.82 -37.47 -23.57
C PRO A 320 -38.15 -36.93 -22.13
N THR A 321 -39.40 -36.45 -21.91
CA THR A 321 -39.87 -35.59 -20.77
C THR A 321 -41.31 -35.95 -20.25
N GLN A 322 -41.83 -35.28 -19.20
CA GLN A 322 -43.27 -35.17 -18.74
C GLN A 322 -43.86 -36.38 -17.92
N VAL A 323 -44.94 -36.38 -17.09
CA VAL A 323 -45.92 -35.42 -16.43
C VAL A 323 -46.80 -36.24 -15.42
N ALA A 324 -47.65 -35.75 -14.48
CA ALA A 324 -47.69 -34.67 -13.44
C ALA A 324 -49.08 -34.69 -12.69
N LYS A 325 -49.27 -33.88 -11.61
CA LYS A 325 -50.55 -33.50 -10.89
C LYS A 325 -51.26 -34.52 -9.96
N THR A 326 -52.18 -34.20 -8.99
CA THR A 326 -52.53 -33.05 -8.06
C THR A 326 -53.64 -33.53 -7.04
N GLU A 327 -54.07 -32.70 -6.07
CA GLU A 327 -55.35 -32.72 -5.26
C GLU A 327 -55.39 -33.50 -3.89
N VAL A 328 -56.09 -33.11 -2.79
CA VAL A 328 -56.86 -31.88 -2.38
C VAL A 328 -57.16 -31.80 -0.83
N VAL A 329 -57.03 -30.59 -0.23
CA VAL A 329 -57.86 -29.83 0.80
C VAL A 329 -58.78 -30.60 1.78
N PRO A 330 -58.89 -30.34 3.14
CA PRO A 330 -59.44 -29.12 3.83
C PRO A 330 -58.84 -28.70 5.23
N VAL A 331 -59.26 -27.67 6.04
CA VAL A 331 -59.89 -26.30 5.92
C VAL A 331 -59.78 -25.52 7.29
N GLU A 332 -59.96 -24.18 7.25
CA GLU A 332 -60.06 -23.10 8.29
C GLU A 332 -61.21 -23.16 9.36
N PRO A 333 -61.46 -22.19 10.31
CA PRO A 333 -61.09 -20.73 10.37
C PRO A 333 -60.68 -20.10 11.76
N ALA A 334 -60.63 -18.75 11.80
CA ALA A 334 -60.21 -17.80 12.88
C ALA A 334 -61.28 -17.54 14.01
N THR A 335 -61.23 -16.57 14.96
CA THR A 335 -60.63 -15.20 15.02
C THR A 335 -60.53 -14.62 16.47
N GLU A 336 -59.69 -13.58 16.67
CA GLU A 336 -59.67 -12.46 17.67
C GLU A 336 -60.34 -12.52 19.08
N GLN A 337 -59.65 -12.01 20.13
CA GLN A 337 -59.90 -10.66 20.73
C GLN A 337 -59.05 -10.28 21.99
N MET A 338 -58.55 -9.04 21.99
CA MET A 338 -58.35 -8.03 23.08
C MET A 338 -57.71 -8.36 24.47
N ALA A 339 -56.86 -7.42 24.94
CA ALA A 339 -56.29 -7.26 26.30
C ALA A 339 -57.09 -6.22 27.14
N PRO A 340 -56.64 -5.61 28.28
CA PRO A 340 -55.49 -5.81 29.22
C PRO A 340 -56.03 -6.02 30.68
N PRO A 341 -55.46 -5.61 31.87
CA PRO A 341 -54.19 -4.91 32.23
C PRO A 341 -53.42 -5.41 33.50
N LYS A 342 -52.34 -4.67 33.86
CA LYS A 342 -51.58 -4.73 35.15
C LYS A 342 -52.37 -4.11 36.33
N PRO A 343 -52.00 -4.40 37.60
CA PRO A 343 -51.12 -3.50 38.39
C PRO A 343 -49.89 -4.24 38.98
N GLU A 344 -48.74 -3.67 39.36
CA GLU A 344 -48.27 -2.34 39.82
C GLU A 344 -48.07 -2.20 41.36
N LYS A 345 -46.79 -2.09 41.77
CA LYS A 345 -46.24 -1.50 43.04
C LYS A 345 -46.66 -2.12 44.40
N ALA A 346 -45.97 -1.90 45.52
CA ALA A 346 -44.55 -1.63 45.83
C ALA A 346 -44.35 -1.70 47.36
N ALA A 347 -43.10 -1.85 47.84
CA ALA A 347 -42.69 -1.47 49.20
C ALA A 347 -41.16 -1.30 49.27
N ALA A 348 -40.69 -0.38 50.12
CA ALA A 348 -39.26 -0.08 50.30
C ALA A 348 -38.82 -0.27 51.76
N ALA A 349 -37.50 -0.20 51.96
CA ALA A 349 -36.75 -0.35 53.21
C ALA A 349 -37.29 0.43 54.43
N GLN A 350 -36.85 0.02 55.64
CA GLN A 350 -36.17 0.94 56.57
C GLN A 350 -35.37 0.22 57.68
N GLN A 351 -34.62 0.99 58.46
CA GLN A 351 -33.53 0.51 59.32
C GLN A 351 -33.83 0.59 60.83
N GLN A 352 -32.92 -0.01 61.62
CA GLN A 352 -32.33 0.52 62.86
C GLN A 352 -33.02 0.37 64.25
N THR A 353 -32.23 -0.18 65.18
CA THR A 353 -32.12 0.15 66.65
C THR A 353 -33.18 -0.32 67.65
N LYS A 354 -32.91 -0.45 68.98
CA LYS A 354 -31.73 -0.89 69.80
C LYS A 354 -32.19 -1.00 71.29
N SER A 355 -31.76 -2.04 72.04
CA SER A 355 -31.53 -2.05 73.52
C SER A 355 -31.17 -3.50 73.95
N ALA A 356 -29.97 -3.85 74.45
CA ALA A 356 -29.42 -3.60 75.81
C ALA A 356 -30.31 -4.19 76.94
N ARG A 357 -29.84 -4.98 77.92
CA ARG A 357 -28.51 -5.42 78.46
C ARG A 357 -28.69 -6.86 79.04
N ASN A 358 -27.72 -7.75 79.31
CA ASN A 358 -26.33 -7.73 79.82
C ASN A 358 -25.66 -9.08 79.39
N TRP A 359 -24.41 -9.14 78.89
CA TRP A 359 -23.16 -9.54 79.59
C TRP A 359 -23.07 -11.03 80.06
N ARG A 360 -21.96 -11.78 79.91
CA ARG A 360 -20.58 -11.46 79.42
C ARG A 360 -19.83 -12.73 78.90
N PRO A 361 -18.53 -12.73 78.50
CA PRO A 361 -18.15 -13.27 77.18
C PRO A 361 -17.07 -14.39 77.22
N PHE A 362 -16.60 -14.84 76.04
CA PHE A 362 -15.14 -14.83 75.74
C PHE A 362 -14.81 -15.03 74.24
N ALA A 363 -15.58 -15.85 73.50
CA ALA A 363 -15.24 -16.22 72.12
C ALA A 363 -15.40 -15.08 71.08
N ILE A 364 -16.50 -14.33 71.15
CA ILE A 364 -16.93 -13.40 70.09
C ILE A 364 -15.95 -12.24 69.87
N GLY A 365 -15.28 -11.76 70.92
CA GLY A 365 -14.30 -10.67 70.81
C GLY A 365 -13.06 -11.07 69.98
N GLY A 366 -12.60 -12.32 70.12
CA GLY A 366 -11.50 -12.85 69.31
C GLY A 366 -11.90 -13.01 67.84
N VAL A 367 -13.10 -13.53 67.57
CA VAL A 367 -13.60 -13.71 66.20
C VAL A 367 -13.85 -12.37 65.50
N ILE A 368 -14.47 -11.38 66.17
CA ILE A 368 -14.67 -10.05 65.57
C ILE A 368 -13.34 -9.33 65.36
N LEU A 369 -12.38 -9.43 66.29
CA LEU A 369 -11.05 -8.85 66.09
C LEU A 369 -10.28 -9.57 64.98
N LEU A 370 -10.38 -10.89 64.86
CA LEU A 370 -9.82 -11.65 63.74
C LEU A 370 -10.48 -11.31 62.40
N LEU A 371 -11.80 -11.09 62.36
CA LEU A 371 -12.49 -10.67 61.14
C LEU A 371 -12.16 -9.22 60.77
N ILE A 372 -11.94 -8.32 61.74
CA ILE A 372 -11.49 -6.95 61.47
C ILE A 372 -10.02 -6.91 61.05
N ILE A 373 -9.15 -7.75 61.64
CA ILE A 373 -7.75 -7.88 61.22
C ILE A 373 -7.64 -8.57 59.86
N ALA A 374 -8.39 -9.64 59.62
CA ALA A 374 -8.48 -10.29 58.31
C ALA A 374 -9.01 -9.31 57.26
N ALA A 375 -10.11 -8.59 57.54
CA ALA A 375 -10.60 -7.54 56.65
C ALA A 375 -9.56 -6.42 56.45
N ALA A 376 -8.83 -5.98 57.47
CA ALA A 376 -7.78 -4.97 57.32
C ALA A 376 -6.52 -5.46 56.58
N LEU A 377 -6.32 -6.78 56.45
CA LEU A 377 -5.24 -7.40 55.67
C LEU A 377 -5.70 -7.85 54.27
N LEU A 378 -7.00 -8.08 54.07
CA LEU A 378 -7.61 -8.48 52.80
C LEU A 378 -8.19 -7.31 52.00
N LEU A 379 -8.74 -6.25 52.63
CA LEU A 379 -9.20 -5.07 51.90
C LEU A 379 -8.10 -4.44 51.04
N PRO A 380 -6.84 -4.27 51.51
CA PRO A 380 -5.77 -3.82 50.64
C PRO A 380 -5.62 -4.71 49.41
N ARG A 381 -5.61 -6.04 49.59
CA ARG A 381 -5.51 -7.03 48.50
C ARG A 381 -6.79 -7.21 47.65
N LEU A 382 -7.87 -6.50 47.96
CA LEU A 382 -9.15 -6.50 47.24
C LEU A 382 -9.52 -5.10 46.73
N LEU A 383 -8.61 -4.12 46.90
CA LEU A 383 -8.79 -2.71 46.52
C LEU A 383 -7.51 -2.08 45.92
N THR A 384 -6.38 -2.78 45.94
CA THR A 384 -5.33 -2.55 44.93
C THR A 384 -5.84 -3.07 43.59
N PRO A 385 -5.92 -2.26 42.52
CA PRO A 385 -6.00 -2.81 41.17
C PRO A 385 -4.76 -3.68 40.92
N GLU A 386 -4.90 -4.70 40.08
CA GLU A 386 -3.75 -5.45 39.59
C GLU A 386 -2.99 -4.55 38.61
N LEU A 387 -1.68 -4.39 38.82
CA LEU A 387 -0.88 -3.51 37.97
C LEU A 387 -0.61 -4.20 36.62
N PRO A 388 -0.62 -3.47 35.51
CA PRO A 388 -0.20 -4.01 34.21
C PRO A 388 1.27 -4.46 34.29
N THR A 389 1.66 -5.46 33.52
CA THR A 389 3.01 -6.04 33.58
C THR A 389 3.98 -5.30 32.65
N SER A 390 5.25 -5.20 33.04
CA SER A 390 6.27 -4.51 32.23
C SER A 390 6.70 -5.24 30.94
N ALA A 391 6.26 -6.48 30.72
CA ALA A 391 6.80 -7.37 29.68
C ALA A 391 6.79 -6.75 28.25
N ASN A 392 5.66 -6.14 27.87
CA ASN A 392 5.48 -5.47 26.57
C ASN A 392 5.57 -3.93 26.66
N MET A 393 6.09 -3.38 27.76
CA MET A 393 6.19 -1.93 27.96
C MET A 393 7.63 -1.42 27.85
N VAL A 394 7.78 -0.10 27.78
CA VAL A 394 9.03 0.66 27.78
C VAL A 394 8.92 1.75 28.85
N GLN A 395 9.87 1.82 29.78
CA GLN A 395 9.92 2.90 30.76
C GLN A 395 10.56 4.15 30.13
N ILE A 396 9.84 5.27 30.14
CA ILE A 396 10.37 6.58 29.79
C ILE A 396 10.85 7.27 31.07
N PRO A 397 12.10 7.77 31.13
CA PRO A 397 12.63 8.42 32.33
C PRO A 397 12.01 9.80 32.54
N GLY A 398 11.65 10.11 33.78
CA GLY A 398 11.20 11.45 34.17
C GLY A 398 12.29 12.51 33.99
N GLY A 399 11.89 13.71 33.60
CA GLY A 399 12.79 14.80 33.22
C GLY A 399 12.07 16.00 32.62
N ALA A 400 12.84 17.03 32.23
CA ALA A 400 12.34 18.15 31.46
C ALA A 400 12.55 17.88 29.95
N TYR A 401 11.52 18.13 29.15
CA TYR A 401 11.46 17.84 27.73
C TYR A 401 10.81 18.98 26.95
N THR A 402 11.28 19.22 25.73
CA THR A 402 10.64 20.14 24.79
C THR A 402 9.62 19.40 23.94
N VAL A 403 8.34 19.81 24.01
CA VAL A 403 7.28 19.39 23.08
C VAL A 403 6.89 20.54 22.15
N GLY A 404 6.24 20.25 21.03
CA GLY A 404 5.87 21.22 19.99
C GLY A 404 7.04 21.63 19.09
N VAL A 405 6.74 22.43 18.06
CA VAL A 405 7.69 22.91 17.04
C VAL A 405 7.30 24.31 16.54
N ASP A 406 8.30 25.13 16.21
CA ASP A 406 8.09 26.45 15.60
C ASP A 406 7.93 26.32 14.07
N LEU A 407 6.82 25.68 13.66
CA LEU A 407 6.43 25.50 12.25
C LEU A 407 5.13 26.25 11.96
N SER A 408 4.98 26.76 10.73
CA SER A 408 3.83 27.56 10.32
C SER A 408 2.60 26.69 10.03
N GLY A 409 1.72 26.52 11.03
CA GLY A 409 0.42 25.87 10.89
C GLY A 409 -0.40 25.93 12.18
N SER A 410 -1.71 25.78 12.10
CA SER A 410 -2.60 25.67 13.29
C SER A 410 -2.61 24.26 13.90
N GLN A 411 -2.07 23.27 13.17
CA GLN A 411 -1.86 21.88 13.59
C GLN A 411 -0.59 21.65 14.44
N TYR A 412 0.18 22.71 14.72
CA TYR A 412 1.41 22.65 15.49
C TYR A 412 1.30 23.55 16.73
N SER A 413 1.62 23.00 17.90
CA SER A 413 1.83 23.82 19.10
C SER A 413 3.24 24.40 19.11
N ALA A 414 3.36 25.68 19.49
CA ALA A 414 4.65 26.33 19.68
C ALA A 414 5.49 25.59 20.77
N PRO A 415 6.83 25.61 20.69
CA PRO A 415 7.68 24.84 21.60
C PRO A 415 7.46 25.18 23.09
N GLN A 416 7.28 24.15 23.91
CA GLN A 416 7.02 24.24 25.35
C GLN A 416 7.91 23.27 26.12
N GLU A 417 8.44 23.73 27.26
CA GLU A 417 9.18 22.91 28.22
C GLU A 417 8.20 22.29 29.23
N ILE A 418 8.04 20.98 29.20
CA ILE A 418 7.21 20.20 30.12
C ILE A 418 8.10 19.32 31.00
N THR A 419 7.74 19.15 32.27
CA THR A 419 8.39 18.19 33.17
C THR A 419 7.49 16.99 33.35
N LEU A 420 7.98 15.80 32.98
CA LEU A 420 7.30 14.52 33.17
C LEU A 420 7.94 13.77 34.34
N GLU A 421 7.11 13.08 35.14
CA GLU A 421 7.58 12.02 36.03
C GLU A 421 7.87 10.74 35.21
N PRO A 422 8.56 9.72 35.75
CA PRO A 422 8.77 8.46 35.03
C PRO A 422 7.45 7.71 34.80
N TYR A 423 7.24 7.19 33.60
CA TYR A 423 6.04 6.43 33.21
C TYR A 423 6.43 5.25 32.30
N TRP A 424 5.49 4.36 32.06
CA TRP A 424 5.60 3.26 31.11
C TRP A 424 4.64 3.48 29.95
N ILE A 425 5.06 3.12 28.74
CA ILE A 425 4.22 3.14 27.52
C ILE A 425 4.37 1.80 26.79
N ASP A 426 3.31 1.33 26.13
CA ASP A 426 3.35 0.08 25.38
C ASP A 426 4.36 0.17 24.22
N ARG A 427 5.17 -0.90 24.08
CA ARG A 427 6.26 -0.98 23.10
C ARG A 427 5.76 -0.92 21.66
N PHE A 428 4.54 -1.39 21.43
CA PHE A 428 3.87 -1.51 20.15
C PHE A 428 2.47 -0.89 20.24
N GLU A 429 1.85 -0.64 19.09
CA GLU A 429 0.42 -0.34 18.98
C GLU A 429 -0.40 -1.60 19.37
N ALA A 430 -1.62 -1.44 19.87
CA ALA A 430 -2.49 -2.58 20.19
C ALA A 430 -2.93 -3.31 18.91
N THR A 431 -2.83 -4.64 18.88
CA THR A 431 -3.15 -5.44 17.68
C THR A 431 -4.63 -5.79 17.55
N ASN A 432 -5.06 -6.17 16.34
CA ASN A 432 -6.40 -6.72 16.11
C ASN A 432 -6.68 -7.95 17.00
N SER A 433 -5.68 -8.81 17.23
CA SER A 433 -5.82 -9.99 18.09
C SER A 433 -6.06 -9.65 19.57
N GLU A 434 -5.34 -8.67 20.13
CA GLU A 434 -5.52 -8.21 21.51
C GLU A 434 -6.86 -7.48 21.68
N TYR A 435 -7.29 -6.72 20.68
CA TYR A 435 -8.60 -6.07 20.68
C TYR A 435 -9.75 -7.09 20.51
N ALA A 436 -9.53 -8.22 19.84
CA ALA A 436 -10.51 -9.33 19.80
C ALA A 436 -10.74 -9.95 21.19
N ALA A 437 -9.70 -10.07 22.01
CA ALA A 437 -9.84 -10.52 23.40
C ALA A 437 -10.67 -9.52 24.22
N PHE A 438 -10.42 -8.22 24.09
CA PHE A 438 -11.23 -7.17 24.71
C PHE A 438 -12.72 -7.25 24.32
N ILE A 439 -13.04 -7.37 23.03
CA ILE A 439 -14.42 -7.59 22.54
C ILE A 439 -15.05 -8.83 23.20
N THR A 440 -14.31 -9.93 23.24
CA THR A 440 -14.80 -11.23 23.76
C THR A 440 -15.10 -11.17 25.25
N ASP A 441 -14.26 -10.48 26.03
CA ASP A 441 -14.41 -10.34 27.49
C ASP A 441 -15.47 -9.31 27.91
N THR A 442 -15.77 -8.33 27.06
CA THR A 442 -16.61 -7.17 27.42
C THR A 442 -17.96 -7.09 26.70
N GLU A 443 -18.19 -7.91 25.66
CA GLU A 443 -19.34 -7.81 24.74
C GLU A 443 -19.42 -6.46 23.99
N THR A 444 -18.28 -5.75 23.82
CA THR A 444 -18.18 -4.46 23.11
C THR A 444 -18.32 -4.63 21.58
N ASP A 445 -18.95 -3.67 20.90
CA ASP A 445 -19.08 -3.67 19.43
C ASP A 445 -17.69 -3.65 18.72
N PRO A 446 -17.51 -4.39 17.60
CA PRO A 446 -16.25 -4.40 16.85
C PRO A 446 -15.87 -3.04 16.21
N PRO A 447 -14.56 -2.76 16.01
CA PRO A 447 -14.07 -1.55 15.34
C PRO A 447 -14.65 -1.35 13.94
N SER A 448 -14.77 -0.09 13.52
CA SER A 448 -15.40 0.24 12.22
C SER A 448 -14.60 -0.23 10.99
N SER A 449 -13.36 -0.68 11.18
CA SER A 449 -12.49 -1.26 10.14
C SER A 449 -12.81 -2.74 9.87
N TRP A 450 -13.42 -3.45 10.84
CA TRP A 450 -13.66 -4.89 10.77
C TRP A 450 -14.89 -5.19 9.90
N ARG A 451 -14.67 -5.83 8.75
CA ARG A 451 -15.74 -6.09 7.78
C ARG A 451 -16.75 -7.08 8.37
N SER A 452 -18.03 -6.69 8.37
CA SER A 452 -19.11 -7.44 9.03
C SER A 452 -18.93 -7.65 10.54
N GLY A 453 -18.00 -6.94 11.19
CA GLY A 453 -17.58 -7.18 12.58
C GLY A 453 -16.64 -8.38 12.76
N GLU A 454 -16.16 -9.01 11.68
CA GLU A 454 -15.22 -10.13 11.74
C GLU A 454 -13.77 -9.61 11.79
N LEU A 455 -12.91 -10.27 12.59
CA LEU A 455 -11.49 -9.94 12.67
C LEU A 455 -10.83 -10.07 11.27
N PRO A 456 -10.04 -9.08 10.82
CA PRO A 456 -9.33 -9.13 9.55
C PRO A 456 -8.34 -10.32 9.45
N ALA A 457 -8.75 -11.38 8.75
CA ALA A 457 -7.96 -12.60 8.61
C ALA A 457 -6.62 -12.36 7.90
N GLY A 458 -5.52 -12.81 8.51
CA GLY A 458 -4.15 -12.53 8.03
C GLY A 458 -3.60 -11.16 8.45
N GLN A 459 -4.32 -10.41 9.29
CA GLN A 459 -3.89 -9.15 9.90
C GLN A 459 -4.03 -9.18 11.44
N GLU A 460 -3.96 -10.38 12.03
CA GLU A 460 -4.09 -10.63 13.47
C GLU A 460 -3.09 -9.78 14.29
N ASN A 461 -1.87 -9.64 13.78
CA ASN A 461 -0.76 -8.90 14.41
C ASN A 461 -0.60 -7.45 13.90
N HIS A 462 -1.48 -6.98 13.02
CA HIS A 462 -1.53 -5.57 12.61
C HIS A 462 -2.20 -4.74 13.70
N PRO A 463 -1.90 -3.42 13.81
CA PRO A 463 -2.59 -2.56 14.75
C PRO A 463 -4.09 -2.52 14.46
N VAL A 464 -4.88 -2.43 15.53
CA VAL A 464 -6.30 -2.14 15.42
C VAL A 464 -6.51 -0.70 14.93
N SER A 465 -7.50 -0.51 14.07
CA SER A 465 -7.92 0.79 13.54
C SER A 465 -9.44 0.86 13.52
N GLY A 466 -10.03 2.04 13.36
CA GLY A 466 -11.49 2.17 13.44
C GLY A 466 -11.99 2.35 14.88
N LEU A 467 -11.19 2.95 15.77
CA LEU A 467 -11.54 3.21 17.16
C LEU A 467 -11.99 4.66 17.40
N THR A 468 -13.05 4.84 18.20
CA THR A 468 -13.31 6.12 18.87
C THR A 468 -12.34 6.33 20.03
N TRP A 469 -12.21 7.56 20.52
CA TRP A 469 -11.46 7.85 21.74
C TRP A 469 -12.02 7.07 22.96
N GLU A 470 -13.34 6.96 23.08
CA GLU A 470 -14.00 6.23 24.18
C GLU A 470 -13.63 4.74 24.16
N ASN A 471 -13.66 4.10 22.99
CA ASN A 471 -13.28 2.70 22.85
C ASN A 471 -11.77 2.45 23.08
N ALA A 472 -10.92 3.38 22.64
CA ALA A 472 -9.47 3.32 22.90
C ALA A 472 -9.17 3.47 24.41
N ASN A 473 -9.83 4.41 25.08
CA ASN A 473 -9.76 4.56 26.53
C ASN A 473 -10.27 3.31 27.26
N ASP A 474 -11.43 2.76 26.89
CA ASP A 474 -12.00 1.56 27.53
C ASP A 474 -11.10 0.33 27.37
N TYR A 475 -10.50 0.13 26.19
CA TYR A 475 -9.50 -0.91 25.97
C TYR A 475 -8.29 -0.76 26.91
N CYS A 476 -7.76 0.46 27.06
CA CYS A 476 -6.66 0.71 28.00
C CYS A 476 -7.07 0.46 29.45
N ASN A 477 -8.28 0.87 29.85
CA ASN A 477 -8.79 0.64 31.20
C ASN A 477 -8.99 -0.87 31.49
N TRP A 478 -9.45 -1.66 30.52
CA TRP A 478 -9.52 -3.13 30.62
C TRP A 478 -8.13 -3.77 30.82
N GLN A 479 -7.09 -3.21 30.21
CA GLN A 479 -5.69 -3.58 30.43
C GLN A 479 -5.10 -3.12 31.78
N ASN A 480 -5.88 -2.48 32.67
CA ASN A 480 -5.40 -1.75 33.86
C ASN A 480 -4.37 -0.62 33.55
N LYS A 481 -4.41 -0.11 32.32
CA LYS A 481 -3.61 1.01 31.81
C LYS A 481 -4.52 2.24 31.62
N ARG A 482 -3.98 3.29 31.00
CA ARG A 482 -4.71 4.49 30.52
C ARG A 482 -4.22 4.88 29.13
N LEU A 483 -4.85 5.86 28.49
CA LEU A 483 -4.23 6.54 27.35
C LEU A 483 -2.98 7.32 27.82
N PRO A 484 -1.94 7.46 26.98
CA PRO A 484 -0.83 8.38 27.24
C PRO A 484 -1.32 9.83 27.17
N ALA A 485 -0.76 10.70 28.02
CA ALA A 485 -0.95 12.13 27.85
C ALA A 485 -0.27 12.59 26.54
N GLU A 486 -0.76 13.64 25.88
CA GLU A 486 -0.20 14.11 24.61
C GLU A 486 1.32 14.38 24.68
N ALA A 487 1.79 14.91 25.81
CA ALA A 487 3.21 15.15 26.06
C ALA A 487 4.02 13.85 26.28
N GLU A 488 3.42 12.85 26.92
CA GLU A 488 4.04 11.53 27.13
C GLU A 488 4.18 10.78 25.79
N TRP A 489 3.17 10.85 24.94
CA TRP A 489 3.22 10.28 23.59
C TRP A 489 4.33 10.95 22.77
N GLU A 490 4.35 12.28 22.75
CA GLU A 490 5.31 13.05 21.95
C GLU A 490 6.76 12.84 22.41
N VAL A 491 7.01 12.76 23.73
CA VAL A 491 8.35 12.47 24.27
C VAL A 491 8.78 11.03 23.95
N ALA A 492 7.86 10.05 24.03
CA ALA A 492 8.15 8.66 23.66
C ALA A 492 8.53 8.53 22.18
N ALA A 493 7.94 9.33 21.29
CA ALA A 493 8.25 9.38 19.86
C ALA A 493 9.56 10.15 19.55
N ARG A 494 9.68 11.40 20.02
CA ARG A 494 10.73 12.35 19.62
C ARG A 494 12.05 12.21 20.39
N GLY A 495 12.01 11.53 21.53
CA GLY A 495 13.17 11.31 22.39
C GLY A 495 13.72 12.58 23.06
N THR A 496 14.80 12.40 23.85
CA THR A 496 15.49 13.48 24.60
C THR A 496 16.03 14.65 23.76
N GLN A 497 16.06 14.53 22.43
CA GLN A 497 16.58 15.55 21.51
C GLN A 497 15.48 16.31 20.78
N GLY A 498 14.20 15.94 20.93
CA GLY A 498 13.09 16.60 20.23
C GLY A 498 13.16 16.42 18.71
N LEU A 499 13.55 15.23 18.24
CA LEU A 499 13.66 14.92 16.81
C LEU A 499 12.31 15.08 16.10
N LEU A 500 12.28 15.36 14.79
CA LEU A 500 11.02 15.41 14.04
C LEU A 500 10.39 14.03 13.81
N TYR A 501 11.20 12.96 13.81
CA TYR A 501 10.78 11.57 13.63
C TYR A 501 11.55 10.64 14.60
N PRO A 502 11.05 9.42 14.90
CA PRO A 502 11.69 8.51 15.87
C PRO A 502 13.16 8.19 15.56
N TRP A 503 13.52 8.23 14.27
CA TRP A 503 14.83 7.94 13.70
C TRP A 503 15.67 9.18 13.32
N GLY A 504 15.20 10.41 13.57
CA GLY A 504 15.92 11.66 13.23
C GLY A 504 15.03 12.72 12.57
N ASP A 505 15.64 13.75 11.97
CA ASP A 505 14.91 14.90 11.39
C ASP A 505 14.56 14.76 9.89
N SER A 506 14.62 13.55 9.34
CA SER A 506 14.43 13.26 7.92
C SER A 506 13.31 12.24 7.70
N PRO A 507 12.20 12.58 7.02
CA PRO A 507 11.08 11.66 6.86
C PRO A 507 11.42 10.42 6.01
N THR A 508 12.36 10.54 5.08
CA THR A 508 12.68 9.49 4.09
C THR A 508 13.75 8.49 4.56
N SER A 509 13.99 8.40 5.87
CA SER A 509 15.03 7.52 6.44
C SER A 509 14.49 6.15 6.87
N VAL A 510 13.17 5.97 6.88
CA VAL A 510 12.46 4.71 7.13
C VAL A 510 11.40 4.53 6.05
N SER A 511 11.19 3.28 5.61
CA SER A 511 10.12 2.94 4.69
C SER A 511 8.85 2.64 5.47
N LEU A 512 8.01 3.65 5.64
CA LEU A 512 6.65 3.50 6.17
C LEU A 512 5.76 2.79 5.14
N PRO A 513 4.65 2.16 5.57
CA PRO A 513 3.79 1.44 4.65
C PRO A 513 2.98 2.42 3.80
N GLN A 514 2.37 1.91 2.73
CA GLN A 514 1.51 2.69 1.85
C GLN A 514 0.27 1.86 1.54
N ASN A 515 -0.91 2.47 1.68
CA ASN A 515 -2.24 1.90 1.40
C ASN A 515 -2.77 0.83 2.39
N SER A 516 -2.00 0.38 3.38
CA SER A 516 -2.44 -0.53 4.46
C SER A 516 -1.46 -0.46 5.64
N THR A 517 -1.89 -0.84 6.85
CA THR A 517 -1.00 -1.11 7.99
C THR A 517 -0.11 -2.33 7.74
N TYR A 518 0.96 -2.49 8.54
CA TYR A 518 1.76 -3.72 8.67
C TYR A 518 1.64 -4.33 10.09
N SER A 519 2.16 -5.55 10.28
CA SER A 519 2.28 -6.16 11.63
C SER A 519 3.18 -5.33 12.55
N VAL A 520 2.79 -5.13 13.81
CA VAL A 520 3.56 -4.31 14.76
C VAL A 520 4.96 -4.88 14.99
N GLY A 521 5.95 -4.01 15.18
CA GLY A 521 7.37 -4.35 15.33
C GLY A 521 8.07 -4.82 14.05
N SER A 522 7.36 -4.98 12.92
CA SER A 522 7.95 -5.50 11.67
C SER A 522 8.96 -4.59 10.99
N VAL A 523 9.04 -3.31 11.38
CA VAL A 523 10.02 -2.34 10.85
C VAL A 523 10.94 -1.86 11.98
N PRO A 524 12.07 -2.55 12.27
CA PRO A 524 12.93 -2.22 13.42
C PRO A 524 13.60 -0.84 13.38
N SER A 525 13.59 -0.18 12.22
CA SER A 525 14.05 1.21 12.05
C SER A 525 12.99 2.25 12.44
N ASN A 526 11.71 1.85 12.54
CA ASN A 526 10.62 2.66 13.10
C ASN A 526 10.61 2.58 14.64
N ARG A 527 11.77 2.82 15.26
CA ARG A 527 12.00 2.66 16.69
C ARG A 527 12.57 3.94 17.27
N SER A 528 11.92 4.47 18.29
CA SER A 528 12.35 5.71 18.96
C SER A 528 13.62 5.51 19.78
N GLY A 529 14.27 6.62 20.17
CA GLY A 529 15.45 6.61 21.03
C GLY A 529 15.25 6.00 22.42
N PHE A 530 14.00 5.76 22.85
CA PHE A 530 13.68 5.01 24.07
C PHE A 530 13.38 3.52 23.82
N GLY A 531 13.22 3.12 22.56
CA GLY A 531 12.95 1.74 22.17
C GLY A 531 11.49 1.39 21.93
N VAL A 532 10.61 2.39 21.84
CA VAL A 532 9.19 2.25 21.45
C VAL A 532 9.09 2.18 19.93
N PHE A 533 8.25 1.28 19.39
CA PHE A 533 8.12 1.02 17.96
C PHE A 533 6.83 1.60 17.38
N ASP A 534 6.83 1.79 16.07
CA ASP A 534 5.66 2.07 15.23
C ASP A 534 4.95 3.40 15.49
N MET A 535 5.60 4.35 16.16
CA MET A 535 5.10 5.71 16.44
C MET A 535 4.73 6.54 15.18
N ALA A 536 4.93 5.99 13.98
CA ALA A 536 4.85 6.66 12.71
C ALA A 536 4.39 5.71 11.60
N GLY A 537 3.40 6.11 10.81
CA GLY A 537 3.04 5.47 9.54
C GLY A 537 2.12 4.26 9.60
N ASN A 538 1.76 3.71 10.77
CA ASN A 538 0.82 2.60 10.87
C ASN A 538 -0.61 3.14 11.07
N VAL A 539 -0.98 3.53 12.30
CA VAL A 539 -2.24 4.25 12.59
C VAL A 539 -1.96 5.61 13.23
N TRP A 540 -3.00 6.45 13.29
CA TRP A 540 -3.06 7.52 14.28
C TRP A 540 -3.31 6.90 15.66
N GLU A 541 -2.81 7.52 16.72
CA GLU A 541 -3.00 7.02 18.09
C GLU A 541 -3.73 8.08 18.94
N TRP A 542 -4.85 7.70 19.58
CA TRP A 542 -5.54 8.58 20.53
C TRP A 542 -4.68 8.89 21.77
N VAL A 543 -4.76 10.12 22.26
CA VAL A 543 -4.09 10.58 23.50
C VAL A 543 -5.08 11.27 24.43
N ASP A 544 -4.71 11.39 25.70
CA ASP A 544 -5.42 12.15 26.74
C ASP A 544 -4.60 13.40 27.15
N GLU A 545 -5.10 14.19 28.12
CA GLU A 545 -4.45 15.36 28.72
C GLU A 545 -3.64 16.23 27.73
N PRO A 546 -4.29 16.85 26.72
CA PRO A 546 -3.60 17.64 25.69
C PRO A 546 -2.87 18.84 26.30
N TYR A 547 -1.60 19.03 25.95
CA TYR A 547 -0.75 20.05 26.56
C TYR A 547 -0.99 21.48 26.02
N THR A 548 -1.95 21.65 25.13
CA THR A 548 -2.42 22.93 24.60
C THR A 548 -3.92 22.85 24.41
N ASP A 549 -4.67 23.82 24.98
CA ASP A 549 -6.14 23.90 24.99
C ASP A 549 -6.78 23.41 23.68
N VAL A 550 -7.68 22.45 23.80
CA VAL A 550 -8.48 21.87 22.71
C VAL A 550 -9.94 22.36 22.85
N PRO A 551 -10.67 22.67 21.77
CA PRO A 551 -12.06 23.11 21.85
C PRO A 551 -12.99 22.04 22.45
N ASP A 552 -14.02 22.48 23.19
CA ASP A 552 -15.04 21.60 23.79
C ASP A 552 -15.58 20.56 22.79
N GLY A 553 -15.40 19.27 23.09
CA GLY A 553 -15.87 18.16 22.25
C GLY A 553 -14.94 17.76 21.09
N GLN A 554 -13.69 18.21 21.09
CA GLN A 554 -12.63 17.69 20.23
C GLN A 554 -11.55 16.99 21.07
N GLU A 555 -10.93 15.98 20.48
CA GLU A 555 -9.78 15.26 21.03
C GLU A 555 -8.59 15.35 20.08
N VAL A 556 -7.44 14.82 20.50
CA VAL A 556 -6.21 14.76 19.71
C VAL A 556 -5.79 13.32 19.47
N ALA A 557 -5.37 13.03 18.24
CA ALA A 557 -4.57 11.87 17.88
C ALA A 557 -3.18 12.30 17.38
N ARG A 558 -2.19 11.43 17.58
CA ARG A 558 -0.77 11.67 17.28
C ARG A 558 -0.18 10.56 16.39
N GLY A 559 1.06 10.73 15.94
CA GLY A 559 1.74 9.81 15.02
C GLY A 559 1.44 10.10 13.56
N GLY A 560 0.81 9.16 12.88
CA GLY A 560 0.41 9.29 11.48
C GLY A 560 0.11 7.93 10.86
N ALA A 561 -0.92 7.82 10.04
CA ALA A 561 -1.35 6.55 9.46
C ALA A 561 -0.72 6.24 8.09
N PHE A 562 -0.94 5.02 7.60
CA PHE A 562 -0.45 4.47 6.32
C PHE A 562 -0.91 5.21 5.05
N ASP A 563 -1.88 6.11 5.19
CA ASP A 563 -2.46 6.96 4.14
C ASP A 563 -2.01 8.43 4.28
N PHE A 564 -1.85 8.92 5.52
CA PHE A 564 -1.46 10.28 5.83
C PHE A 564 -0.57 10.37 7.09
N PHE A 565 0.71 10.68 6.85
CA PHE A 565 1.76 10.76 7.87
C PHE A 565 2.46 12.15 7.88
N LYS A 566 2.90 12.57 9.07
CA LYS A 566 3.56 13.87 9.35
C LYS A 566 4.69 13.70 10.37
N ASP A 567 5.38 14.79 10.68
CA ASP A 567 6.32 14.82 11.80
C ASP A 567 5.62 14.60 13.15
N MET A 568 6.38 14.09 14.12
CA MET A 568 5.85 13.64 15.41
C MET A 568 5.38 14.77 16.32
N ALA A 569 5.51 16.04 15.91
CA ALA A 569 4.94 17.20 16.58
C ALA A 569 3.59 17.66 15.99
N TYR A 570 3.11 17.01 14.92
CA TYR A 570 1.82 17.26 14.31
C TYR A 570 0.66 16.76 15.20
N ARG A 571 -0.39 17.58 15.34
CA ARG A 571 -1.63 17.26 16.06
C ARG A 571 -2.76 16.98 15.06
N LEU A 572 -3.31 15.76 15.05
CA LEU A 572 -4.59 15.50 14.39
C LEU A 572 -5.71 15.79 15.40
N GLN A 573 -6.32 16.97 15.30
CA GLN A 573 -7.33 17.45 16.25
C GLN A 573 -8.71 17.49 15.61
N GLY A 574 -9.73 16.91 16.26
CA GLY A 574 -11.09 16.83 15.72
C GLY A 574 -12.09 16.18 16.68
N ASP A 575 -13.37 16.14 16.31
CA ASP A 575 -14.39 15.39 17.07
C ASP A 575 -14.08 13.88 17.01
N PRO A 576 -13.90 13.18 18.16
CA PRO A 576 -13.49 11.77 18.20
C PRO A 576 -14.54 10.80 17.63
N ASN A 577 -15.74 11.29 17.33
CA ASN A 577 -16.84 10.51 16.77
C ASN A 577 -16.95 10.66 15.24
N LEU A 578 -16.07 11.44 14.59
CA LEU A 578 -16.08 11.59 13.13
C LEU A 578 -15.50 10.32 12.47
N PRO A 579 -16.21 9.70 11.49
CA PRO A 579 -15.71 8.51 10.79
C PRO A 579 -14.34 8.68 10.14
N THR A 580 -13.99 9.90 9.73
CA THR A 580 -12.68 10.27 9.14
C THR A 580 -11.54 10.36 10.16
N MET A 581 -11.83 10.58 11.44
CA MET A 581 -10.85 10.41 12.52
C MET A 581 -10.75 8.92 12.87
N ILE A 582 -11.90 8.29 13.11
CA ILE A 582 -12.02 6.89 13.55
C ILE A 582 -11.31 5.94 12.56
N SER A 583 -11.53 6.07 11.25
CA SER A 583 -11.17 5.07 10.24
C SER A 583 -9.71 4.64 10.20
N SER A 584 -8.77 5.53 10.57
CA SER A 584 -7.33 5.25 10.61
C SER A 584 -6.70 5.55 11.97
N THR A 585 -7.51 5.69 13.03
CA THR A 585 -7.03 5.81 14.42
C THR A 585 -7.22 4.49 15.18
N GLY A 586 -6.17 4.11 15.93
CA GLY A 586 -6.10 2.99 16.86
C GLY A 586 -5.69 3.45 18.25
N VAL A 587 -4.95 2.60 18.98
CA VAL A 587 -4.58 2.86 20.37
C VAL A 587 -3.23 2.26 20.77
N ARG A 588 -2.54 2.96 21.69
CA ARG A 588 -1.41 2.50 22.49
C ARG A 588 -1.66 2.99 23.92
N CYS A 589 -1.35 2.19 24.94
CA CYS A 589 -1.64 2.55 26.32
C CYS A 589 -0.36 2.90 27.11
N ALA A 590 -0.55 3.56 28.25
CA ALA A 590 0.48 3.96 29.21
C ALA A 590 0.07 3.60 30.64
N ALA A 591 1.07 3.48 31.52
CA ALA A 591 0.88 3.17 32.93
C ALA A 591 1.88 3.94 33.80
N THR A 592 1.41 4.50 34.92
CA THR A 592 2.27 5.22 35.88
C THR A 592 3.06 4.25 36.75
N GLU A 593 2.45 3.13 37.14
CA GLU A 593 3.09 2.01 37.86
C GLU A 593 2.76 0.71 37.13
N VAL A 594 3.69 -0.25 37.15
CA VAL A 594 3.57 -1.59 36.56
C VAL A 594 4.02 -2.62 37.59
N GLU A 595 3.50 -3.85 37.51
CA GLU A 595 4.24 -4.98 38.08
C GLU A 595 5.47 -5.19 37.21
N VAL A 596 6.63 -4.77 37.72
CA VAL A 596 7.92 -4.95 37.06
C VAL A 596 8.21 -6.45 37.05
N VAL A 597 7.89 -7.07 35.92
CA VAL A 597 8.45 -8.35 35.50
C VAL A 597 9.97 -8.12 35.48
N PRO A 598 10.73 -8.74 36.40
CA PRO A 598 12.12 -8.39 36.61
C PRO A 598 12.98 -8.91 35.45
N ASP A 599 14.16 -8.32 35.24
CA ASP A 599 15.00 -8.60 34.06
C ASP A 599 15.32 -10.10 33.87
N ASP A 600 15.32 -10.89 34.95
CA ASP A 600 15.43 -12.37 34.94
C ASP A 600 14.27 -13.12 34.25
N ALA A 601 13.27 -12.41 33.73
CA ALA A 601 12.25 -12.96 32.83
C ALA A 601 12.69 -13.02 31.35
N ILE A 602 13.63 -12.19 30.90
CA ILE A 602 14.21 -12.31 29.55
C ILE A 602 15.50 -13.12 29.69
N LEU A 603 15.42 -14.42 29.38
CA LEU A 603 16.56 -15.33 29.53
C LEU A 603 17.61 -15.12 28.44
N LEU A 604 17.17 -14.77 27.23
CA LEU A 604 18.02 -14.46 26.08
C LEU A 604 17.25 -13.63 25.05
N THR A 605 17.90 -12.64 24.46
CA THR A 605 17.53 -12.06 23.17
C THR A 605 18.79 -11.97 22.33
N ASP A 606 18.75 -12.46 21.09
CA ASP A 606 19.90 -12.51 20.20
C ASP A 606 19.47 -12.20 18.76
N GLU A 607 20.00 -11.12 18.20
CA GLU A 607 19.79 -10.69 16.81
C GLU A 607 20.90 -11.24 15.88
N PHE A 608 21.72 -12.19 16.37
CA PHE A 608 22.81 -12.91 15.69
C PHE A 608 23.90 -12.10 14.97
N THR A 609 23.81 -10.76 14.98
CA THR A 609 24.82 -9.81 14.48
C THR A 609 26.09 -9.75 15.33
N ASN A 610 26.12 -10.40 16.51
CA ASN A 610 27.27 -10.44 17.41
C ASN A 610 27.78 -11.86 17.67
N PRO A 611 28.93 -12.25 17.09
CA PRO A 611 29.59 -13.54 17.36
C PRO A 611 30.00 -13.80 18.82
N GLU A 612 29.96 -12.79 19.70
CA GLU A 612 30.22 -12.95 21.14
C GLU A 612 28.98 -13.38 21.95
N SER A 613 27.79 -13.54 21.34
CA SER A 613 26.57 -13.95 22.06
C SER A 613 26.58 -15.41 22.58
N GLY A 614 27.53 -16.23 22.11
CA GLY A 614 27.91 -17.48 22.78
C GLY A 614 27.38 -18.77 22.14
N TRP A 615 26.81 -18.72 20.93
CA TRP A 615 26.38 -19.90 20.21
C TRP A 615 27.55 -20.77 19.73
N PRO A 616 27.38 -22.10 19.67
CA PRO A 616 28.46 -23.00 19.29
C PRO A 616 28.83 -22.87 17.81
N GLU A 617 30.12 -22.72 17.51
CA GLU A 617 30.64 -23.05 16.18
C GLU A 617 30.97 -24.55 16.09
N LEU A 618 30.17 -25.31 15.36
CA LEU A 618 30.46 -26.69 14.97
C LEU A 618 31.06 -26.72 13.56
N LYS A 619 32.16 -27.47 13.33
CA LYS A 619 32.79 -27.61 12.00
C LYS A 619 33.23 -29.05 11.78
N GLU A 620 32.28 -29.89 11.35
CA GLU A 620 32.48 -31.31 11.01
C GLU A 620 32.24 -31.54 9.50
N ASP A 621 32.57 -32.73 8.98
CA ASP A 621 32.45 -33.03 7.54
C ASP A 621 30.98 -33.07 7.04
N THR A 622 30.03 -33.34 7.96
CA THR A 622 28.58 -33.53 7.68
C THR A 622 27.67 -32.49 8.34
N ALA A 623 28.23 -31.58 9.17
CA ALA A 623 27.47 -30.57 9.91
C ALA A 623 28.32 -29.33 10.24
N TRP A 624 27.77 -28.13 10.03
CA TRP A 624 28.41 -26.85 10.35
C TRP A 624 27.39 -25.90 11.02
N SER A 625 27.79 -25.21 12.08
CA SER A 625 27.07 -24.04 12.61
C SER A 625 28.03 -22.87 12.90
N GLY A 626 27.52 -21.63 12.89
CA GLY A 626 28.31 -20.46 13.26
C GLY A 626 27.76 -19.14 12.74
N TYR A 627 28.58 -18.10 12.77
CA TYR A 627 28.20 -16.74 12.34
C TYR A 627 28.72 -16.41 10.94
N HIS A 628 27.94 -15.64 10.19
CA HIS A 628 28.34 -14.99 8.94
C HIS A 628 28.31 -13.46 9.11
N PRO A 629 29.40 -12.83 9.59
CA PRO A 629 29.44 -11.38 9.78
C PRO A 629 29.27 -10.64 8.44
N PRO A 630 28.43 -9.59 8.38
CA PRO A 630 27.82 -8.89 9.53
C PRO A 630 26.47 -9.44 10.04
N ASP A 631 25.81 -10.35 9.35
CA ASP A 631 24.34 -10.28 9.25
C ASP A 631 23.52 -11.41 9.94
N PHE A 632 24.04 -12.63 10.13
CA PHE A 632 23.23 -13.75 10.69
C PHE A 632 24.05 -14.94 11.26
N TYR A 633 23.37 -15.82 12.00
CA TYR A 633 23.84 -17.15 12.41
C TYR A 633 23.26 -18.24 11.50
N HIS A 634 23.94 -19.37 11.33
CA HIS A 634 23.51 -20.46 10.46
C HIS A 634 23.71 -21.86 11.06
N VAL A 635 22.90 -22.80 10.58
CA VAL A 635 23.08 -24.25 10.79
C VAL A 635 22.96 -24.96 9.43
N GLU A 636 23.87 -25.88 9.16
CA GLU A 636 24.04 -26.57 7.90
C GLU A 636 24.23 -28.08 8.10
N ALA A 637 23.56 -28.88 7.26
CA ALA A 637 23.76 -30.33 7.16
C ALA A 637 24.19 -30.70 5.72
N THR A 638 25.24 -31.52 5.60
CA THR A 638 25.89 -31.85 4.31
C THR A 638 25.88 -33.35 4.01
N GLY A 639 25.16 -33.74 2.96
CA GLY A 639 24.95 -35.11 2.51
C GLY A 639 23.53 -35.63 2.79
N GLU A 640 23.15 -36.72 2.15
CA GLU A 640 21.87 -37.42 2.36
C GLU A 640 21.77 -37.99 3.79
N ASN A 641 20.57 -37.98 4.39
CA ASN A 641 20.26 -38.56 5.70
C ASN A 641 21.18 -38.06 6.85
N GLN A 642 21.49 -36.76 6.89
CA GLN A 642 22.29 -36.13 7.95
C GLN A 642 21.44 -35.25 8.87
N VAL A 643 21.86 -35.11 10.12
CA VAL A 643 21.24 -34.22 11.12
C VAL A 643 22.31 -33.29 11.68
N ALA A 644 22.02 -31.99 11.74
CA ALA A 644 22.83 -30.96 12.38
C ALA A 644 22.00 -30.28 13.48
N THR A 645 22.59 -30.08 14.66
CA THR A 645 21.95 -29.35 15.76
C THR A 645 22.91 -28.37 16.41
N ALA A 646 22.52 -27.10 16.52
CA ALA A 646 23.20 -26.11 17.33
C ALA A 646 22.42 -25.92 18.64
N VAL A 647 23.09 -25.96 19.79
CA VAL A 647 22.45 -26.03 21.12
C VAL A 647 23.03 -24.94 22.03
N PHE A 648 22.15 -24.23 22.73
CA PHE A 648 22.52 -23.19 23.69
C PHE A 648 22.09 -23.61 25.10
N GLY A 649 23.08 -23.72 25.99
CA GLY A 649 22.94 -24.31 27.33
C GLY A 649 22.14 -23.40 28.27
N THR A 650 20.92 -23.83 28.64
CA THR A 650 19.94 -23.03 29.39
C THR A 650 19.16 -23.82 30.45
N ASP A 651 19.11 -25.16 30.37
CA ASP A 651 18.33 -26.02 31.27
C ASP A 651 16.86 -25.55 31.46
N ALA A 652 16.24 -25.12 30.36
CA ALA A 652 14.98 -24.38 30.36
C ALA A 652 13.78 -25.27 30.72
N THR A 653 12.88 -24.76 31.58
CA THR A 653 11.70 -25.48 32.09
C THR A 653 10.38 -24.85 31.62
N ASN A 654 10.10 -23.61 32.08
CA ASN A 654 8.91 -22.85 31.72
C ASN A 654 9.35 -21.65 30.86
N ILE A 655 9.28 -21.78 29.53
CA ILE A 655 9.77 -20.74 28.60
C ILE A 655 8.85 -20.52 27.39
N SER A 656 8.89 -19.33 26.82
CA SER A 656 8.53 -19.08 25.42
C SER A 656 9.81 -18.98 24.62
N LEU A 657 9.88 -19.69 23.48
CA LEU A 657 11.02 -19.75 22.57
C LEU A 657 10.55 -19.34 21.18
N GLU A 658 10.95 -18.17 20.69
CA GLU A 658 10.55 -17.66 19.36
C GLU A 658 11.79 -17.33 18.51
N ALA A 659 11.83 -17.88 17.29
CA ALA A 659 12.92 -17.67 16.33
C ALA A 659 12.40 -17.28 14.94
N ARG A 660 13.06 -16.32 14.30
CA ARG A 660 12.88 -15.98 12.88
C ARG A 660 14.00 -16.61 12.05
N MET A 661 13.63 -17.29 10.96
CA MET A 661 14.56 -18.12 10.18
C MET A 661 14.19 -18.16 8.69
N PHE A 662 15.21 -18.35 7.84
CA PHE A 662 15.04 -18.57 6.40
C PHE A 662 16.07 -19.56 5.86
N VAL A 663 15.89 -20.05 4.63
CA VAL A 663 16.79 -21.02 3.98
C VAL A 663 17.50 -20.38 2.79
N ASP A 664 18.80 -20.62 2.65
CA ASP A 664 19.56 -20.18 1.46
C ASP A 664 19.26 -21.07 0.25
N ILE A 665 18.29 -20.61 -0.56
CA ILE A 665 17.83 -21.28 -1.79
C ILE A 665 18.98 -21.46 -2.81
N LEU A 666 20.10 -20.76 -2.67
CA LEU A 666 21.26 -20.88 -3.58
C LEU A 666 22.18 -22.05 -3.24
N VAL A 667 21.88 -22.78 -2.17
CA VAL A 667 22.72 -23.83 -1.60
C VAL A 667 22.06 -25.23 -1.63
N SER A 668 20.73 -25.31 -1.66
CA SER A 668 19.95 -26.57 -1.64
C SER A 668 19.63 -27.12 -3.05
N GLU A 669 20.04 -28.35 -3.36
CA GLU A 669 19.83 -29.02 -4.65
C GLU A 669 18.69 -30.06 -4.60
N ALA A 670 17.48 -29.62 -4.95
CA ALA A 670 16.31 -30.43 -5.35
C ALA A 670 15.69 -31.47 -4.38
N GLY A 671 16.38 -31.95 -3.33
CA GLY A 671 15.88 -33.00 -2.42
C GLY A 671 15.18 -32.50 -1.14
N GLU A 672 14.51 -33.38 -0.41
CA GLU A 672 13.75 -33.03 0.81
C GLU A 672 14.66 -32.84 2.03
N TYR A 673 14.30 -31.87 2.88
CA TYR A 673 14.92 -31.56 4.16
C TYR A 673 13.89 -30.92 5.11
N ARG A 674 14.20 -30.88 6.40
CA ARG A 674 13.41 -30.14 7.40
C ARG A 674 14.30 -29.35 8.36
N TYR A 675 13.74 -28.29 8.93
CA TYR A 675 14.45 -27.41 9.85
C TYR A 675 13.52 -26.82 10.90
N GLY A 676 14.07 -26.32 12.01
CA GLY A 676 13.30 -25.58 13.02
C GLY A 676 13.94 -25.53 14.40
N LEU A 677 13.10 -25.50 15.42
CA LEU A 677 13.46 -25.34 16.83
C LEU A 677 13.73 -26.68 17.51
N LEU A 678 14.73 -26.70 18.38
CA LEU A 678 15.08 -27.80 19.27
C LEU A 678 14.84 -27.34 20.71
N LEU A 679 14.15 -28.14 21.53
CA LEU A 679 13.74 -27.77 22.88
C LEU A 679 13.77 -28.97 23.84
N ARG A 680 14.05 -28.68 25.12
CA ARG A 680 14.23 -29.69 26.19
C ARG A 680 15.20 -30.81 25.79
N LYS A 681 16.35 -30.47 25.20
CA LYS A 681 17.41 -31.43 24.92
C LYS A 681 18.04 -31.88 26.24
N VAL A 682 17.86 -33.16 26.56
CA VAL A 682 18.48 -33.84 27.71
C VAL A 682 19.69 -34.65 27.25
N SER A 683 19.67 -35.17 26.02
CA SER A 683 20.81 -35.82 25.37
C SER A 683 20.72 -35.76 23.83
N ASP A 684 21.69 -36.33 23.12
CA ASP A 684 21.62 -36.51 21.66
C ASP A 684 20.56 -37.53 21.20
N ARG A 685 19.87 -38.18 22.14
CA ARG A 685 18.78 -39.12 21.88
C ARG A 685 17.48 -38.78 22.61
N GLU A 686 17.47 -37.70 23.38
CA GLU A 686 16.34 -37.31 24.22
C GLU A 686 16.13 -35.81 24.10
N PHE A 687 15.18 -35.42 23.26
CA PHE A 687 14.84 -34.03 22.96
C PHE A 687 13.45 -33.92 22.31
N TYR A 688 12.86 -32.73 22.37
CA TYR A 688 11.79 -32.34 21.44
C TYR A 688 12.37 -31.49 20.31
N ALA A 689 11.77 -31.58 19.12
CA ALA A 689 12.01 -30.62 18.05
C ALA A 689 10.69 -30.27 17.35
N PHE A 690 10.54 -29.02 16.95
CA PHE A 690 9.45 -28.54 16.12
C PHE A 690 10.01 -28.08 14.79
N THR A 691 9.58 -28.75 13.71
CA THR A 691 10.23 -28.65 12.41
C THR A 691 9.22 -28.41 11.28
N VAL A 692 9.66 -27.70 10.25
CA VAL A 692 8.95 -27.51 8.98
C VAL A 692 9.78 -28.12 7.82
N ALA A 693 9.08 -28.73 6.86
CA ALA A 693 9.63 -29.33 5.64
C ALA A 693 9.09 -28.54 4.43
N PRO A 694 9.89 -27.66 3.81
CA PRO A 694 9.38 -26.64 2.89
C PRO A 694 9.09 -27.16 1.47
N ARG A 695 9.50 -28.39 1.08
CA ARG A 695 9.10 -28.97 -0.22
C ARG A 695 7.89 -29.89 -0.07
N SER A 696 7.81 -30.71 0.97
CA SER A 696 6.60 -31.51 1.25
C SER A 696 5.42 -30.66 1.74
N ASN A 697 5.69 -29.44 2.25
CA ASN A 697 4.73 -28.54 2.89
C ASN A 697 4.11 -29.17 4.15
N GLU A 698 4.97 -29.73 5.00
CA GLU A 698 4.60 -30.38 6.26
C GLU A 698 5.27 -29.71 7.47
N TRP A 699 4.61 -29.76 8.62
CA TRP A 699 5.22 -29.49 9.93
C TRP A 699 5.18 -30.76 10.78
N THR A 700 6.07 -30.88 11.76
CA THR A 700 6.17 -32.07 12.61
C THR A 700 6.67 -31.70 14.01
N VAL A 701 5.99 -32.23 15.03
CA VAL A 701 6.47 -32.27 16.41
C VAL A 701 7.14 -33.63 16.65
N LEU A 702 8.43 -33.58 16.94
CA LEU A 702 9.31 -34.74 17.09
C LEU A 702 9.68 -34.94 18.55
N LYS A 703 9.75 -36.21 18.98
CA LYS A 703 10.29 -36.64 20.26
C LYS A 703 11.38 -37.69 20.00
N ALA A 704 12.63 -37.36 20.30
CA ALA A 704 13.68 -38.37 20.34
C ALA A 704 13.63 -39.15 21.66
N THR A 705 13.84 -40.45 21.57
CA THR A 705 14.03 -41.37 22.71
C THR A 705 15.20 -42.32 22.43
N ASP A 706 15.69 -43.03 23.44
CA ASP A 706 16.74 -44.04 23.30
C ASP A 706 16.35 -45.24 22.39
N ASP A 707 15.04 -45.46 22.18
CA ASP A 707 14.48 -46.45 21.24
C ASP A 707 14.30 -45.90 19.79
N GLY A 708 14.36 -44.58 19.59
CA GLY A 708 14.24 -43.93 18.28
C GLY A 708 13.51 -42.60 18.27
N LEU A 709 13.32 -42.04 17.07
CA LEU A 709 12.55 -40.80 16.83
C LEU A 709 11.06 -41.13 16.67
N GLU A 710 10.23 -40.54 17.52
CA GLU A 710 8.77 -40.60 17.50
C GLU A 710 8.20 -39.29 16.92
N ILE A 711 7.16 -39.39 16.08
CA ILE A 711 6.35 -38.24 15.66
C ILE A 711 5.16 -38.19 16.60
N LEU A 712 5.00 -37.10 17.34
CA LEU A 712 3.86 -36.90 18.23
C LEU A 712 2.68 -36.26 17.53
N ASP A 713 2.95 -35.33 16.60
CA ASP A 713 1.93 -34.71 15.75
C ASP A 713 2.54 -34.18 14.45
N SER A 714 1.72 -34.09 13.40
CA SER A 714 2.11 -33.54 12.09
C SER A 714 0.91 -33.07 11.27
N GLY A 715 1.15 -32.12 10.38
CA GLY A 715 0.15 -31.57 9.47
C GLY A 715 0.79 -30.77 8.34
N THR A 716 -0.03 -30.07 7.54
CA THR A 716 0.49 -29.25 6.43
C THR A 716 0.81 -27.82 6.84
N THR A 717 1.84 -27.23 6.24
CA THR A 717 2.17 -25.80 6.32
C THR A 717 1.46 -24.94 5.27
N GLN A 718 0.61 -25.52 4.41
CA GLN A 718 -0.06 -24.79 3.34
C GLN A 718 -0.92 -23.64 3.87
N GLY A 719 -0.50 -22.39 3.61
CA GLY A 719 -1.17 -21.17 4.12
C GLY A 719 -0.77 -20.77 5.55
N LEU A 720 0.28 -21.38 6.10
CA LEU A 720 0.90 -21.05 7.38
C LEU A 720 2.32 -20.49 7.21
N THR A 721 3.08 -21.01 6.24
CA THR A 721 4.45 -20.54 5.92
C THR A 721 4.52 -19.63 4.70
N GLY A 722 5.64 -18.92 4.55
CA GLY A 722 5.96 -18.14 3.34
C GLY A 722 5.96 -19.01 2.07
N GLY A 723 5.30 -18.54 1.01
CA GLY A 723 4.89 -19.38 -0.12
C GLY A 723 5.99 -19.90 -1.08
N SER A 724 6.61 -21.03 -0.72
CA SER A 724 7.04 -22.13 -1.61
C SER A 724 7.95 -21.88 -2.84
N THR A 725 9.18 -22.41 -2.74
CA THR A 725 9.88 -23.24 -3.77
C THR A 725 10.26 -22.71 -5.17
N VAL A 726 10.28 -21.39 -5.44
CA VAL A 726 10.83 -20.83 -6.71
C VAL A 726 12.11 -20.00 -6.45
N PRO A 727 13.22 -20.20 -7.20
CA PRO A 727 14.51 -19.61 -6.85
C PRO A 727 14.64 -18.12 -7.20
N VAL A 728 14.96 -17.30 -6.20
CA VAL A 728 15.32 -15.87 -6.33
C VAL A 728 16.81 -15.70 -6.00
N GLN A 729 17.62 -15.20 -6.94
CA GLN A 729 19.05 -14.96 -6.70
C GLN A 729 19.32 -13.57 -6.09
N GLY A 730 19.65 -13.56 -4.80
CA GLY A 730 19.96 -12.35 -4.01
C GLY A 730 18.67 -11.63 -3.59
N GLY A 731 18.13 -12.03 -2.44
CA GLY A 731 16.86 -11.51 -1.90
C GLY A 731 17.01 -10.68 -0.63
N SER A 732 15.86 -10.35 -0.05
CA SER A 732 15.68 -9.80 1.29
C SER A 732 14.46 -10.45 1.94
N SER A 733 14.61 -10.86 3.21
CA SER A 733 13.61 -10.96 4.30
C SER A 733 12.20 -11.56 4.10
N ASP A 734 11.48 -11.30 3.02
CA ASP A 734 10.01 -11.22 3.02
C ASP A 734 9.28 -12.59 3.00
N LEU A 735 10.01 -13.68 3.27
CA LEU A 735 9.55 -15.06 3.36
C LEU A 735 10.13 -15.80 4.59
N ALA A 736 10.70 -15.10 5.57
CA ALA A 736 11.23 -15.72 6.78
C ALA A 736 10.10 -16.29 7.66
N ASP A 737 10.15 -17.58 7.95
CA ASP A 737 9.19 -18.22 8.85
C ASP A 737 9.59 -17.93 10.31
N THR A 738 8.60 -17.55 11.11
CA THR A 738 8.75 -17.38 12.56
C THR A 738 8.15 -18.59 13.26
N LEU A 739 8.99 -19.40 13.89
CA LEU A 739 8.56 -20.54 14.71
C LEU A 739 8.58 -20.13 16.18
N ARG A 740 7.52 -20.46 16.92
CA ARG A 740 7.47 -20.28 18.38
C ARG A 740 6.98 -21.53 19.09
N VAL A 741 7.53 -21.79 20.27
CA VAL A 741 7.08 -22.85 21.17
C VAL A 741 6.95 -22.30 22.60
N ASP A 742 5.74 -22.42 23.16
CA ASP A 742 5.47 -22.08 24.56
C ASP A 742 5.46 -23.36 25.40
N ALA A 743 6.46 -23.49 26.27
CA ALA A 743 6.71 -24.62 27.14
C ALA A 743 6.31 -24.28 28.59
N SER A 744 5.32 -25.00 29.14
CA SER A 744 4.87 -24.84 30.52
C SER A 744 4.85 -26.21 31.21
N GLY A 745 5.93 -26.54 31.92
CA GLY A 745 6.12 -27.83 32.61
C GLY A 745 6.10 -29.02 31.65
N SER A 746 4.97 -29.73 31.60
CA SER A 746 4.72 -30.84 30.67
C SER A 746 3.95 -30.42 29.40
N SER A 747 3.33 -29.24 29.38
CA SER A 747 2.61 -28.73 28.22
C SER A 747 3.54 -28.01 27.25
N LEU A 748 3.21 -28.07 25.97
CA LEU A 748 3.93 -27.50 24.83
C LEU A 748 2.89 -27.02 23.79
N ALA A 749 2.84 -25.72 23.51
CA ALA A 749 2.05 -25.15 22.41
C ALA A 749 2.99 -24.69 21.29
N PHE A 750 2.66 -25.04 20.05
CA PHE A 750 3.53 -24.82 18.88
C PHE A 750 2.87 -23.85 17.91
N PHE A 751 3.64 -22.89 17.38
CA PHE A 751 3.15 -21.79 16.57
C PHE A 751 4.00 -21.60 15.31
N ILE A 752 3.34 -21.30 14.18
CA ILE A 752 3.98 -20.85 12.93
C ILE A 752 3.39 -19.49 12.58
N ASN A 753 4.25 -18.48 12.41
CA ASN A 753 3.89 -17.11 12.04
C ASN A 753 2.75 -16.55 12.92
N GLY A 754 2.85 -16.77 14.24
CA GLY A 754 1.90 -16.34 15.27
C GLY A 754 0.66 -17.22 15.44
N ARG A 755 0.35 -18.12 14.51
CA ARG A 755 -0.82 -19.02 14.60
C ARG A 755 -0.47 -20.28 15.37
N ILE A 756 -1.30 -20.64 16.36
CA ILE A 756 -1.17 -21.92 17.07
C ILE A 756 -1.54 -23.08 16.14
N ILE A 757 -0.68 -24.09 16.11
CA ILE A 757 -0.75 -25.22 15.17
C ILE A 757 -1.16 -26.50 15.89
N THR A 758 -0.57 -26.77 17.05
CA THR A 758 -0.94 -27.90 17.91
C THR A 758 -0.49 -27.68 19.36
N THR A 759 -1.03 -28.49 20.26
CA THR A 759 -0.65 -28.55 21.68
C THR A 759 -0.37 -30.00 22.09
N VAL A 760 0.84 -30.25 22.59
CA VAL A 760 1.26 -31.56 23.13
C VAL A 760 1.40 -31.45 24.64
N THR A 761 0.98 -32.48 25.38
CA THR A 761 1.27 -32.59 26.81
C THR A 761 1.96 -33.92 27.09
N ASP A 762 3.23 -33.85 27.52
CA ASP A 762 4.07 -35.00 27.80
C ASP A 762 4.96 -34.73 29.02
N THR A 763 5.00 -35.70 29.94
CA THR A 763 5.72 -35.61 31.21
C THR A 763 7.12 -36.23 31.15
N SER A 764 7.54 -36.76 29.99
CA SER A 764 8.83 -37.45 29.80
C SER A 764 10.02 -36.51 29.99
N TYR A 765 9.94 -35.30 29.42
CA TYR A 765 10.97 -34.27 29.52
C TYR A 765 10.29 -32.94 29.91
N SER A 766 10.51 -32.50 31.15
CA SER A 766 9.97 -31.24 31.69
C SER A 766 10.96 -30.08 31.63
N HIS A 767 12.24 -30.35 31.38
CA HIS A 767 13.30 -29.35 31.23
C HIS A 767 14.39 -29.83 30.26
N GLY A 768 15.26 -28.91 29.83
CA GLY A 768 16.49 -29.21 29.08
C GLY A 768 16.91 -28.06 28.17
N ASP A 769 17.97 -28.25 27.38
CA ASP A 769 18.52 -27.17 26.56
C ASP A 769 17.69 -26.85 25.30
N ILE A 770 17.88 -25.64 24.78
CA ILE A 770 17.24 -25.11 23.57
C ILE A 770 18.23 -25.07 22.40
N GLY A 771 17.71 -24.87 21.19
CA GLY A 771 18.54 -24.60 20.02
C GLY A 771 17.82 -24.80 18.70
N PHE A 772 18.57 -25.24 17.71
CA PHE A 772 18.16 -25.36 16.32
C PHE A 772 18.38 -26.78 15.79
N TYR A 773 17.51 -27.21 14.88
CA TYR A 773 17.49 -28.53 14.27
C TYR A 773 17.44 -28.40 12.75
N VAL A 774 18.30 -29.14 12.04
CA VAL A 774 18.29 -29.26 10.57
C VAL A 774 18.54 -30.73 10.20
N GLU A 775 17.75 -31.28 9.28
CA GLU A 775 17.86 -32.66 8.82
C GLU A 775 17.64 -32.76 7.31
N THR A 776 18.55 -33.42 6.60
CA THR A 776 18.43 -33.75 5.17
C THR A 776 17.91 -35.18 5.00
N PHE A 777 17.06 -35.41 4.00
CA PHE A 777 16.64 -36.75 3.60
C PHE A 777 17.40 -37.17 2.33
N ASP A 778 16.99 -36.68 1.16
CA ASP A 778 17.69 -36.80 -0.11
C ASP A 778 18.24 -35.45 -0.63
N GLU A 779 18.06 -34.35 0.12
CA GLU A 779 18.77 -33.08 -0.09
C GLU A 779 20.27 -33.26 0.19
N PRO A 780 21.18 -32.99 -0.79
CA PRO A 780 22.62 -33.05 -0.54
C PRO A 780 23.14 -31.91 0.36
N ARG A 781 22.44 -30.77 0.51
CA ARG A 781 22.87 -29.69 1.42
C ARG A 781 21.72 -28.79 1.88
N ALA A 782 21.36 -28.84 3.17
CA ALA A 782 20.44 -27.88 3.77
C ALA A 782 21.24 -26.80 4.52
N HIS A 783 20.98 -25.51 4.25
CA HIS A 783 21.68 -24.37 4.85
C HIS A 783 20.66 -23.32 5.32
N VAL A 784 20.50 -23.20 6.64
CA VAL A 784 19.41 -22.45 7.29
C VAL A 784 20.00 -21.30 8.10
N HIS A 785 19.46 -20.10 7.93
CA HIS A 785 19.85 -18.87 8.61
C HIS A 785 18.84 -18.52 9.69
N TYR A 786 19.32 -17.91 10.77
CA TYR A 786 18.55 -17.48 11.92
C TYR A 786 18.86 -15.99 12.18
N ASP A 787 17.82 -15.16 12.15
CA ASP A 787 17.92 -13.70 12.18
C ASP A 787 17.74 -13.14 13.58
N ALA A 788 16.79 -13.69 14.33
CA ALA A 788 16.49 -13.29 15.70
C ALA A 788 15.98 -14.47 16.52
N LEU A 789 16.34 -14.48 17.81
CA LEU A 789 15.81 -15.39 18.83
C LEU A 789 15.42 -14.59 20.08
N THR A 790 14.23 -14.85 20.62
CA THR A 790 13.83 -14.40 21.97
C THR A 790 13.44 -15.60 22.84
N VAL A 791 13.91 -15.58 24.08
CA VAL A 791 13.63 -16.60 25.11
C VAL A 791 13.12 -15.91 26.37
N LEU A 792 11.85 -16.15 26.70
CA LEU A 792 11.19 -15.60 27.89
C LEU A 792 10.96 -16.70 28.93
N ASN A 793 11.06 -16.39 30.22
CA ASN A 793 10.69 -17.25 31.33
C ASN A 793 9.21 -17.03 31.68
N LEU A 794 8.40 -18.09 31.66
CA LEU A 794 6.96 -18.01 31.91
C LEU A 794 6.59 -18.13 33.41
N GLY A 795 7.57 -18.32 34.29
CA GLY A 795 7.39 -18.38 35.75
C GLY A 795 6.59 -19.60 36.24
N GLU A 796 6.28 -19.64 37.53
CA GLU A 796 5.41 -20.68 38.13
C GLU A 796 3.90 -20.32 38.08
N THR A 797 3.57 -19.06 37.84
CA THR A 797 2.21 -18.52 38.06
C THR A 797 1.25 -18.74 36.89
N ALA A 798 1.75 -18.88 35.66
CA ALA A 798 0.94 -19.03 34.44
C ALA A 798 0.20 -20.40 34.32
N VAL A 799 0.43 -21.32 35.26
CA VAL A 799 0.13 -22.76 35.15
C VAL A 799 -1.37 -23.11 35.41
N GLN A 800 -2.28 -22.13 35.43
CA GLN A 800 -3.71 -22.37 35.68
C GLN A 800 -4.68 -22.00 34.55
N SER A 801 -4.31 -21.13 33.59
CA SER A 801 -5.24 -20.68 32.53
C SER A 801 -5.35 -21.66 31.34
N LEU A 802 -4.32 -22.47 31.10
CA LEU A 802 -4.23 -23.35 29.92
C LEU A 802 -5.01 -24.67 30.05
N SER A 803 -5.67 -24.95 31.18
CA SER A 803 -6.23 -26.29 31.48
C SER A 803 -7.76 -26.44 31.43
N GLU A 804 -8.54 -25.38 31.18
CA GLU A 804 -10.01 -25.44 31.24
C GLU A 804 -10.74 -25.45 29.88
N ASN A 805 -10.06 -25.16 28.76
CA ASN A 805 -10.70 -24.94 27.44
C ASN A 805 -10.49 -26.07 26.39
N THR A 806 -10.55 -27.35 26.77
CA THR A 806 -10.53 -28.46 25.78
C THR A 806 -11.34 -29.72 26.19
N GLU A 807 -12.67 -29.69 26.06
CA GLU A 807 -13.49 -30.93 25.95
C GLU A 807 -14.58 -30.78 24.86
N VAL A 808 -14.31 -31.30 23.66
CA VAL A 808 -15.34 -31.72 22.69
C VAL A 808 -14.87 -33.03 22.05
N GLU A 809 -15.68 -34.09 22.17
CA GLU A 809 -15.34 -35.41 21.62
C GLU A 809 -15.31 -35.42 20.09
N ALA A 810 -14.32 -36.11 19.51
CA ALA A 810 -14.27 -36.46 18.10
C ALA A 810 -14.45 -37.98 17.91
N GLU A 811 -15.28 -38.39 16.95
CA GLU A 811 -15.16 -39.67 16.23
C GLU A 811 -15.90 -39.55 14.87
N PRO A 812 -15.53 -40.36 13.85
CA PRO A 812 -15.58 -39.89 12.45
C PRO A 812 -16.57 -40.66 11.54
N THR A 813 -16.67 -40.26 10.27
CA THR A 813 -16.66 -41.15 9.08
C THR A 813 -16.56 -40.31 7.80
N ALA A 814 -15.85 -40.82 6.77
CA ALA A 814 -15.57 -40.12 5.51
C ALA A 814 -16.55 -40.47 4.36
N THR A 815 -16.34 -39.87 3.16
CA THR A 815 -16.43 -40.50 1.81
C THR A 815 -17.28 -39.75 0.75
N GLN A 816 -16.59 -38.99 -0.11
CA GLN A 816 -16.74 -38.90 -1.59
C GLN A 816 -17.89 -38.18 -2.34
N ILE A 817 -17.45 -37.57 -3.46
CA ILE A 817 -18.04 -37.56 -4.83
C ILE A 817 -19.04 -36.45 -5.25
N ALA A 818 -18.48 -35.54 -6.06
CA ALA A 818 -18.95 -34.98 -7.34
C ALA A 818 -20.20 -34.09 -7.45
N ALA A 819 -20.12 -33.18 -8.43
CA ALA A 819 -21.19 -32.31 -8.90
C ALA A 819 -21.94 -32.89 -10.11
N THR A 820 -23.16 -32.41 -10.36
CA THR A 820 -23.75 -32.37 -11.71
C THR A 820 -24.71 -31.20 -11.85
N GLU A 821 -24.77 -30.60 -13.04
CA GLU A 821 -25.81 -29.65 -13.47
C GLU A 821 -27.13 -30.37 -13.80
N ALA A 822 -28.23 -29.62 -13.91
CA ALA A 822 -29.42 -30.04 -14.69
C ALA A 822 -30.30 -28.85 -15.14
N THR A 823 -30.01 -28.27 -16.30
CA THR A 823 -30.92 -27.42 -17.08
C THR A 823 -32.04 -28.27 -17.71
N ILE A 824 -33.26 -27.73 -17.87
CA ILE A 824 -34.17 -28.14 -18.96
C ILE A 824 -34.97 -26.93 -19.49
N ASP A 825 -35.02 -26.82 -20.83
CA ASP A 825 -35.80 -25.90 -21.68
C ASP A 825 -37.19 -26.59 -21.98
N PRO A 826 -37.88 -26.62 -23.17
CA PRO A 826 -37.80 -25.81 -24.39
C PRO A 826 -39.13 -25.43 -25.11
N THR A 827 -39.04 -24.42 -26.00
CA THR A 827 -39.82 -24.21 -27.27
C THR A 827 -41.38 -24.09 -27.21
N ALA A 828 -42.14 -23.61 -28.21
CA ALA A 828 -41.95 -23.21 -29.63
C ALA A 828 -43.10 -22.24 -30.03
N THR A 829 -43.20 -21.47 -31.13
CA THR A 829 -42.41 -21.05 -32.32
C THR A 829 -43.14 -19.79 -32.92
N LEU A 830 -42.90 -19.16 -34.09
CA LEU A 830 -42.20 -19.41 -35.36
C LEU A 830 -41.85 -18.05 -36.05
N GLU A 831 -41.28 -18.10 -37.26
CA GLU A 831 -40.81 -16.99 -38.11
C GLU A 831 -41.82 -16.64 -39.27
N PRO A 832 -41.47 -16.01 -40.44
CA PRO A 832 -40.26 -15.26 -40.89
C PRO A 832 -40.49 -13.96 -41.73
N LYS A 833 -39.40 -13.27 -42.19
CA LYS A 833 -38.97 -13.19 -43.63
C LYS A 833 -38.22 -11.91 -44.12
N VAL A 834 -36.92 -12.06 -44.44
CA VAL A 834 -36.06 -11.52 -45.56
C VAL A 834 -36.64 -10.41 -46.50
N THR A 835 -35.94 -9.35 -47.01
CA THR A 835 -34.65 -9.33 -47.79
C THR A 835 -34.12 -7.91 -48.18
N SER A 836 -32.78 -7.71 -48.24
CA SER A 836 -31.92 -6.91 -49.20
C SER A 836 -32.34 -5.53 -49.80
N THR A 837 -31.39 -4.56 -49.88
CA THR A 837 -30.66 -4.04 -51.11
C THR A 837 -29.83 -2.76 -50.80
N ALA A 838 -28.94 -2.30 -51.70
CA ALA A 838 -27.84 -1.33 -51.45
C ALA A 838 -27.95 0.07 -52.15
N THR A 839 -26.89 0.89 -51.98
CA THR A 839 -26.67 2.34 -52.25
C THR A 839 -26.88 2.85 -53.69
N PRO A 840 -27.05 4.19 -53.89
CA PRO A 840 -25.99 4.97 -54.56
C PRO A 840 -25.82 6.46 -54.08
N THR A 841 -24.79 7.14 -54.61
CA THR A 841 -24.36 8.53 -54.28
C THR A 841 -24.32 9.43 -55.54
N ILE A 842 -24.75 10.70 -55.49
CA ILE A 842 -24.32 11.87 -56.33
C ILE A 842 -24.70 13.20 -55.60
N ALA A 843 -23.99 14.31 -55.85
CA ALA A 843 -24.22 15.69 -55.32
C ALA A 843 -24.47 16.71 -56.48
N PRO A 844 -24.34 18.07 -56.37
CA PRO A 844 -24.51 19.04 -55.26
C PRO A 844 -25.43 20.25 -55.65
N THR A 845 -25.48 21.31 -54.80
CA THR A 845 -25.80 22.75 -55.10
C THR A 845 -27.22 23.30 -54.82
N ALA A 846 -27.32 24.27 -53.89
CA ALA A 846 -28.00 25.58 -54.06
C ALA A 846 -27.88 26.48 -52.81
N THR A 847 -27.53 27.77 -52.98
CA THR A 847 -27.50 28.78 -51.90
C THR A 847 -28.82 29.54 -51.81
N ASN A 848 -29.32 29.85 -50.60
CA ASN A 848 -30.34 30.87 -50.38
C ASN A 848 -30.02 31.75 -49.16
N THR A 849 -30.46 33.00 -49.20
CA THR A 849 -30.27 34.05 -48.17
C THR A 849 -31.48 34.07 -47.23
N PRO A 850 -31.35 34.37 -45.92
CA PRO A 850 -32.40 34.10 -44.93
C PRO A 850 -33.65 34.99 -45.03
N SER A 851 -34.77 34.44 -44.54
CA SER A 851 -35.99 35.16 -44.16
C SER A 851 -35.96 35.49 -42.65
N PRO A 852 -36.81 36.38 -42.12
CA PRO A 852 -36.62 36.95 -40.79
C PRO A 852 -36.86 35.96 -39.65
N THR A 853 -36.00 36.03 -38.63
CA THR A 853 -36.15 35.35 -37.34
C THR A 853 -37.48 35.75 -36.67
N PRO A 854 -38.32 34.81 -36.22
CA PRO A 854 -39.42 35.12 -35.32
C PRO A 854 -38.86 35.48 -33.93
N GLU A 855 -39.50 36.41 -33.22
CA GLU A 855 -39.18 36.63 -31.81
C GLU A 855 -39.43 35.33 -31.02
N PRO A 856 -38.51 34.91 -30.12
CA PRO A 856 -38.68 33.66 -29.39
C PRO A 856 -39.86 33.78 -28.41
N THR A 857 -40.72 32.78 -28.41
CA THR A 857 -41.70 32.59 -27.33
C THR A 857 -40.94 32.38 -26.03
N GLU A 858 -41.13 33.24 -25.03
CA GLU A 858 -40.54 33.04 -23.70
C GLU A 858 -41.04 31.72 -23.11
N VAL A 859 -40.16 30.71 -23.05
CA VAL A 859 -40.42 29.48 -22.30
C VAL A 859 -40.34 29.84 -20.81
N PRO A 860 -41.40 29.63 -20.01
CA PRO A 860 -41.37 30.01 -18.60
C PRO A 860 -40.38 29.13 -17.83
N VAL A 861 -39.27 29.72 -17.39
CA VAL A 861 -38.22 29.05 -16.63
C VAL A 861 -38.76 28.62 -15.25
N PRO A 862 -38.59 27.37 -14.81
CA PRO A 862 -38.95 26.95 -13.45
C PRO A 862 -38.20 27.76 -12.39
N GLU A 863 -38.85 28.10 -11.28
CA GLU A 863 -38.37 29.12 -10.31
C GLU A 863 -36.98 28.82 -9.69
N ARG A 864 -36.55 27.55 -9.66
CA ARG A 864 -35.24 27.12 -9.15
C ARG A 864 -34.24 26.67 -10.25
N MET A 865 -34.61 26.78 -11.52
CA MET A 865 -33.78 26.33 -12.64
C MET A 865 -33.26 27.50 -13.49
N VAL A 866 -32.21 27.22 -14.26
CA VAL A 866 -31.63 28.10 -15.26
C VAL A 866 -31.90 27.51 -16.64
N PHE A 867 -32.34 28.35 -17.58
CA PHE A 867 -32.47 27.98 -18.99
C PHE A 867 -31.09 28.04 -19.67
N ILE A 868 -30.62 26.90 -20.17
CA ILE A 868 -29.43 26.81 -21.01
C ILE A 868 -29.90 26.74 -22.47
N PRO A 869 -29.47 27.65 -23.36
CA PRO A 869 -30.06 27.82 -24.69
C PRO A 869 -29.70 26.72 -25.70
N GLY A 870 -28.90 25.72 -25.31
CA GLY A 870 -28.27 24.78 -26.22
C GLY A 870 -27.24 25.46 -27.14
N GLY A 871 -26.81 24.73 -28.17
CA GLY A 871 -25.79 25.16 -29.13
C GLY A 871 -24.51 24.34 -29.03
N SER A 872 -23.46 24.78 -29.73
CA SER A 872 -22.20 24.05 -29.80
C SER A 872 -21.26 24.43 -28.66
N LEU A 873 -20.92 23.47 -27.80
CA LEU A 873 -19.85 23.54 -26.81
C LEU A 873 -18.56 22.97 -27.42
N LEU A 874 -17.42 23.50 -26.97
CA LEU A 874 -16.11 22.87 -27.12
C LEU A 874 -15.82 22.05 -25.85
N MET A 875 -16.09 20.75 -25.90
CA MET A 875 -16.08 19.84 -24.77
C MET A 875 -14.68 19.24 -24.56
N GLY A 876 -14.18 19.29 -23.33
CA GLY A 876 -12.83 18.87 -22.94
C GLY A 876 -11.79 19.98 -23.02
N SER A 877 -10.52 19.61 -22.85
CA SER A 877 -9.40 20.56 -22.91
C SER A 877 -8.11 19.88 -23.40
N GLU A 878 -7.50 20.45 -24.44
CA GLU A 878 -6.17 20.02 -24.92
C GLU A 878 -5.04 20.22 -23.89
N THR A 879 -5.34 20.93 -22.80
CA THR A 879 -4.41 21.15 -21.67
C THR A 879 -4.80 20.41 -20.39
N GLY A 880 -6.05 19.96 -20.27
CA GLY A 880 -6.61 19.25 -19.11
C GLY A 880 -6.08 17.83 -18.89
N GLN A 881 -6.73 17.07 -18.00
CA GLN A 881 -6.30 15.70 -17.67
C GLN A 881 -6.48 14.72 -18.85
N PRO A 882 -5.80 13.55 -18.88
CA PRO A 882 -5.88 12.62 -20.01
C PRO A 882 -7.30 12.10 -20.32
N ASN A 883 -8.17 12.04 -19.32
CA ASN A 883 -9.58 11.65 -19.44
C ASN A 883 -10.51 12.82 -19.82
N GLU A 884 -10.01 14.05 -19.89
CA GLU A 884 -10.70 15.28 -20.33
C GLU A 884 -10.38 15.61 -21.80
N ARG A 885 -9.80 14.66 -22.56
CA ARG A 885 -9.25 14.83 -23.91
C ARG A 885 -9.84 13.80 -24.89
N PRO A 886 -9.89 14.11 -26.20
CA PRO A 886 -9.56 15.39 -26.83
C PRO A 886 -10.59 16.49 -26.53
N GLU A 887 -10.17 17.72 -26.76
CA GLU A 887 -11.07 18.87 -26.91
C GLU A 887 -11.82 18.74 -28.25
N HIS A 888 -13.15 18.68 -28.22
CA HIS A 888 -13.97 18.37 -29.40
C HIS A 888 -15.27 19.16 -29.40
N SER A 889 -15.81 19.46 -30.60
CA SER A 889 -17.09 20.17 -30.70
C SER A 889 -18.25 19.20 -30.52
N VAL A 890 -19.15 19.53 -29.60
CA VAL A 890 -20.43 18.82 -29.39
C VAL A 890 -21.58 19.82 -29.48
N THR A 891 -22.77 19.37 -29.83
CA THR A 891 -23.97 20.21 -29.87
C THR A 891 -25.00 19.70 -28.87
N LEU A 892 -25.49 20.59 -28.01
CA LEU A 892 -26.53 20.30 -27.04
C LEU A 892 -27.85 20.96 -27.46
N ASP A 893 -28.96 20.28 -27.22
CA ASP A 893 -30.28 20.91 -27.22
C ASP A 893 -30.42 21.92 -26.07
N ALA A 894 -31.50 22.69 -26.07
CA ALA A 894 -31.84 23.55 -24.95
C ALA A 894 -32.45 22.74 -23.79
N TYR A 895 -31.97 22.99 -22.57
CA TYR A 895 -32.39 22.28 -21.34
C TYR A 895 -32.47 23.23 -20.15
N PHE A 896 -33.13 22.78 -19.08
CA PHE A 896 -33.10 23.41 -17.77
C PHE A 896 -32.14 22.67 -16.84
N ILE A 897 -31.38 23.39 -16.03
CA ILE A 897 -30.54 22.81 -14.95
C ILE A 897 -30.82 23.52 -13.63
N ASP A 898 -30.78 22.81 -12.51
CA ASP A 898 -30.97 23.41 -11.19
C ASP A 898 -29.88 24.45 -10.87
N LYS A 899 -30.32 25.62 -10.39
CA LYS A 899 -29.47 26.79 -10.21
C LYS A 899 -28.36 26.59 -9.16
N PHE A 900 -28.66 25.78 -8.15
CA PHE A 900 -27.76 25.41 -7.05
C PHE A 900 -27.87 23.88 -6.83
N GLU A 901 -26.93 23.28 -6.11
CA GLU A 901 -26.98 21.86 -5.70
C GLU A 901 -28.24 21.55 -4.89
N VAL A 902 -28.75 20.32 -4.95
CA VAL A 902 -29.87 19.88 -4.10
C VAL A 902 -29.46 20.06 -2.64
N ASN A 903 -30.26 20.78 -1.85
CA ASN A 903 -29.93 21.03 -0.45
C ASN A 903 -30.55 19.98 0.50
N ASN A 904 -30.15 20.01 1.77
CA ASN A 904 -30.66 19.05 2.77
C ASN A 904 -32.19 19.12 2.93
N GLU A 905 -32.80 20.31 2.95
CA GLU A 905 -34.26 20.48 3.09
C GLU A 905 -35.03 19.83 1.93
N GLU A 906 -34.56 20.03 0.70
CA GLU A 906 -35.10 19.43 -0.50
C GLU A 906 -34.99 17.90 -0.48
N TYR A 907 -33.81 17.37 -0.12
CA TYR A 907 -33.63 15.92 -0.04
C TYR A 907 -34.50 15.30 1.06
N GLN A 908 -34.62 15.94 2.23
CA GLN A 908 -35.51 15.47 3.30
C GLN A 908 -36.98 15.50 2.89
N ALA A 909 -37.41 16.41 2.00
CA ALA A 909 -38.76 16.38 1.43
C ALA A 909 -39.01 15.11 0.58
N CYS A 910 -38.05 14.72 -0.26
CA CYS A 910 -38.12 13.48 -1.03
C CYS A 910 -38.15 12.23 -0.13
N VAL A 911 -37.40 12.22 0.97
CA VAL A 911 -37.43 11.15 1.97
C VAL A 911 -38.75 11.11 2.74
N ALA A 912 -39.32 12.26 3.09
CA ALA A 912 -40.60 12.37 3.81
C ALA A 912 -41.80 11.90 2.95
N ASP A 913 -41.78 12.18 1.64
CA ASP A 913 -42.77 11.68 0.68
C ASP A 913 -42.52 10.21 0.27
N GLY A 914 -41.42 9.60 0.73
CA GLY A 914 -41.07 8.21 0.45
C GLY A 914 -40.52 7.95 -0.96
N GLY A 915 -40.14 8.99 -1.70
CA GLY A 915 -39.47 8.88 -2.99
C GLY A 915 -37.97 8.55 -2.88
N CYS A 916 -37.33 8.97 -1.79
CA CYS A 916 -35.90 8.76 -1.52
C CYS A 916 -35.66 7.88 -0.29
N SER A 917 -34.55 7.14 -0.30
CA SER A 917 -33.95 6.59 0.92
C SER A 917 -32.97 7.59 1.54
N GLN A 918 -32.82 7.57 2.87
CA GLN A 918 -31.96 8.53 3.56
C GLN A 918 -30.47 8.38 3.14
N THR A 919 -29.76 9.50 2.97
CA THR A 919 -28.33 9.50 2.60
C THR A 919 -27.47 8.87 3.70
N GLY A 920 -26.37 8.22 3.30
CA GLY A 920 -25.55 7.41 4.20
C GLY A 920 -24.80 8.21 5.26
N LEU A 921 -24.50 9.48 4.97
CA LEU A 921 -23.76 10.37 5.88
C LEU A 921 -24.72 11.31 6.62
N ARG A 922 -24.53 11.42 7.93
CA ARG A 922 -25.30 12.30 8.82
C ARG A 922 -24.60 13.64 9.10
N ASN A 923 -23.28 13.65 9.01
CA ASN A 923 -22.39 14.76 9.35
C ASN A 923 -21.66 15.22 8.09
N SER A 924 -21.30 16.50 8.02
CA SER A 924 -20.30 17.02 7.07
C SER A 924 -18.90 16.98 7.68
N PHE A 925 -17.88 17.52 7.00
CA PHE A 925 -16.49 17.40 7.44
C PHE A 925 -16.22 18.05 8.81
N ARG A 926 -17.02 19.05 9.21
CA ARG A 926 -16.89 19.76 10.49
C ARG A 926 -18.17 19.88 11.31
N ARG A 927 -19.32 19.42 10.80
CA ARG A 927 -20.63 19.72 11.40
C ARG A 927 -21.41 18.44 11.68
N ALA A 928 -21.48 18.08 12.95
CA ALA A 928 -22.28 16.95 13.43
C ALA A 928 -23.78 17.21 13.20
N GLY A 929 -24.53 16.18 12.81
CA GLY A 929 -25.98 16.28 12.56
C GLY A 929 -26.39 17.01 11.27
N TYR A 930 -25.43 17.47 10.45
CA TYR A 930 -25.60 18.22 9.20
C TYR A 930 -26.85 17.88 8.37
N ARG A 931 -27.09 16.59 8.08
CA ARG A 931 -28.22 16.13 7.25
C ARG A 931 -29.59 16.35 7.91
N ASP A 932 -29.64 16.30 9.24
CA ASP A 932 -30.86 16.27 10.05
C ASP A 932 -31.15 17.61 10.77
N ASP A 933 -30.18 18.53 10.86
CA ASP A 933 -30.33 19.82 11.57
C ASP A 933 -30.84 20.94 10.65
N PRO A 934 -31.98 21.60 10.96
CA PRO A 934 -32.49 22.74 10.21
C PRO A 934 -31.52 23.91 10.01
N THR A 935 -30.43 24.06 10.77
CA THR A 935 -29.41 25.09 10.47
C THR A 935 -28.68 24.85 9.14
N PHE A 936 -28.62 23.60 8.68
CA PHE A 936 -27.95 23.21 7.43
C PHE A 936 -28.94 22.81 6.32
N ALA A 937 -30.23 23.13 6.51
CA ALA A 937 -31.30 22.97 5.52
C ALA A 937 -30.91 23.43 4.11
N ASN A 938 -30.18 24.55 4.01
CA ASN A 938 -29.80 25.20 2.77
C ASN A 938 -28.32 24.97 2.35
N PHE A 939 -27.66 23.97 2.95
CA PHE A 939 -26.34 23.48 2.53
C PHE A 939 -26.53 22.24 1.63
N PRO A 940 -25.58 21.90 0.73
CA PRO A 940 -25.76 20.82 -0.25
C PRO A 940 -25.94 19.46 0.43
N VAL A 941 -26.76 18.59 -0.14
CA VAL A 941 -26.88 17.21 0.34
C VAL A 941 -25.60 16.42 0.02
N ILE A 942 -25.10 15.68 1.01
CA ILE A 942 -23.87 14.88 0.93
C ILE A 942 -24.16 13.42 1.31
N GLY A 943 -23.24 12.52 0.98
CA GLY A 943 -23.41 11.09 1.26
C GLY A 943 -24.57 10.45 0.49
N ALA A 944 -25.00 11.06 -0.62
CA ALA A 944 -25.94 10.44 -1.55
C ALA A 944 -25.14 9.57 -2.54
N THR A 945 -25.48 8.28 -2.65
CA THR A 945 -24.97 7.45 -3.76
C THR A 945 -25.53 7.93 -5.09
N TRP A 946 -24.89 7.57 -6.21
CA TRP A 946 -25.39 7.87 -7.55
C TRP A 946 -26.85 7.42 -7.74
N ALA A 947 -27.21 6.24 -7.23
CA ALA A 947 -28.58 5.71 -7.30
C ALA A 947 -29.59 6.54 -6.49
N GLN A 948 -29.17 7.06 -5.33
CA GLN A 948 -29.98 7.95 -4.49
C GLN A 948 -30.14 9.36 -5.08
N ALA A 949 -29.11 9.84 -5.79
CA ALA A 949 -29.14 11.10 -6.53
C ALA A 949 -30.08 11.00 -7.74
N ASN A 950 -29.97 9.92 -8.52
CA ASN A 950 -30.87 9.65 -9.64
C ASN A 950 -32.33 9.48 -9.18
N ALA A 951 -32.59 8.71 -8.12
CA ALA A 951 -33.93 8.52 -7.55
C ALA A 951 -34.57 9.85 -7.09
N TYR A 952 -33.79 10.75 -6.48
CA TYR A 952 -34.27 12.10 -6.16
C TYR A 952 -34.68 12.87 -7.41
N CYS A 953 -33.83 12.88 -8.46
CA CYS A 953 -34.16 13.61 -9.68
C CYS A 953 -35.40 13.03 -10.37
N GLU A 954 -35.56 11.70 -10.41
CA GLU A 954 -36.76 11.04 -10.92
C GLU A 954 -38.02 11.44 -10.13
N TRP A 955 -37.96 11.42 -8.80
CA TRP A 955 -39.06 11.89 -7.93
C TRP A 955 -39.41 13.37 -8.19
N ALA A 956 -38.40 14.22 -8.41
CA ALA A 956 -38.57 15.64 -8.73
C ALA A 956 -39.09 15.91 -10.16
N GLY A 957 -39.32 14.88 -10.99
CA GLY A 957 -39.75 15.02 -12.39
C GLY A 957 -38.62 15.49 -13.32
N LYS A 958 -37.37 15.16 -12.97
CA LYS A 958 -36.12 15.56 -13.60
C LYS A 958 -35.24 14.30 -13.85
N ARG A 959 -33.97 14.51 -14.19
CA ARG A 959 -32.90 13.49 -14.22
C ARG A 959 -31.58 14.12 -13.73
N LEU A 960 -30.52 13.34 -13.57
CA LEU A 960 -29.17 13.92 -13.48
C LEU A 960 -28.80 14.59 -14.82
N PRO A 961 -28.02 15.68 -14.82
CA PRO A 961 -27.43 16.23 -16.05
C PRO A 961 -26.47 15.21 -16.69
N THR A 962 -26.31 15.26 -18.01
CA THR A 962 -25.16 14.59 -18.64
C THR A 962 -23.89 15.36 -18.33
N GLU A 963 -22.73 14.73 -18.45
CA GLU A 963 -21.46 15.41 -18.18
C GLU A 963 -21.18 16.56 -19.14
N ALA A 964 -21.70 16.50 -20.38
CA ALA A 964 -21.61 17.57 -21.36
C ALA A 964 -22.56 18.74 -21.04
N GLU A 965 -23.78 18.44 -20.55
CA GLU A 965 -24.68 19.47 -20.02
C GLU A 965 -24.05 20.17 -18.82
N TRP A 966 -23.54 19.40 -17.86
CA TRP A 966 -22.85 19.95 -16.68
C TRP A 966 -21.68 20.85 -17.08
N GLU A 967 -20.84 20.39 -18.03
CA GLU A 967 -19.71 21.16 -18.55
C GLU A 967 -20.15 22.47 -19.22
N PHE A 968 -21.18 22.45 -20.08
CA PHE A 968 -21.67 23.66 -20.73
C PHE A 968 -22.29 24.65 -19.73
N ALA A 969 -23.03 24.14 -18.74
CA ALA A 969 -23.59 24.93 -17.66
C ALA A 969 -22.49 25.58 -16.78
N ALA A 970 -21.30 24.98 -16.72
CA ALA A 970 -20.14 25.48 -15.98
C ALA A 970 -19.30 26.49 -16.80
N SER A 971 -18.82 26.11 -17.98
CA SER A 971 -17.85 26.90 -18.77
C SER A 971 -18.48 27.99 -19.64
N GLY A 972 -19.76 27.84 -19.99
CA GLY A 972 -20.49 28.78 -20.83
C GLY A 972 -20.02 28.85 -22.29
N PRO A 973 -20.53 29.83 -23.07
CA PRO A 973 -20.27 29.92 -24.51
C PRO A 973 -18.83 30.33 -24.87
N ASP A 974 -18.09 30.90 -23.92
CA ASP A 974 -16.68 31.30 -24.08
C ASP A 974 -15.68 30.21 -23.61
N ASN A 975 -16.19 29.04 -23.18
CA ASN A 975 -15.48 27.90 -22.60
C ASN A 975 -14.45 28.27 -21.51
N PHE A 976 -14.91 28.90 -20.43
CA PHE A 976 -14.04 29.31 -19.34
C PHE A 976 -13.51 28.14 -18.50
N THR A 977 -12.25 28.27 -18.04
CA THR A 977 -11.53 27.29 -17.20
C THR A 977 -12.14 27.14 -15.79
N TRP A 978 -12.65 28.25 -15.24
CA TRP A 978 -13.52 28.30 -14.07
C TRP A 978 -14.83 29.03 -14.45
N PRO A 979 -15.95 28.84 -13.75
CA PRO A 979 -17.24 29.41 -14.13
C PRO A 979 -17.27 30.94 -14.27
N TRP A 980 -16.37 31.64 -13.57
CA TRP A 980 -16.21 33.10 -13.63
C TRP A 980 -15.14 33.60 -14.62
N GLY A 981 -14.34 32.71 -15.24
CA GLY A 981 -13.30 33.09 -16.19
C GLY A 981 -12.04 32.19 -16.19
N ASN A 982 -10.95 32.73 -16.74
CA ASN A 982 -9.68 32.00 -16.97
C ASN A 982 -8.55 32.41 -15.99
N GLU A 983 -8.88 33.14 -14.92
CA GLU A 983 -7.98 33.42 -13.80
C GLU A 983 -8.63 32.90 -12.51
N PHE A 984 -7.86 32.15 -11.71
CA PHE A 984 -8.37 31.56 -10.47
C PHE A 984 -8.50 32.60 -9.36
N ASP A 985 -9.67 32.66 -8.72
CA ASP A 985 -9.93 33.47 -7.54
C ASP A 985 -10.64 32.60 -6.48
N ALA A 986 -9.92 32.26 -5.41
CA ALA A 986 -10.45 31.45 -4.31
C ALA A 986 -11.56 32.16 -3.49
N THR A 987 -11.80 33.46 -3.70
CA THR A 987 -12.90 34.19 -3.05
C THR A 987 -14.25 34.02 -3.76
N LEU A 988 -14.27 33.32 -4.91
CA LEU A 988 -15.45 33.10 -5.73
C LEU A 988 -16.05 31.68 -5.64
N SER A 989 -15.52 30.79 -4.80
CA SER A 989 -16.19 29.51 -4.48
C SER A 989 -15.88 29.04 -3.06
N ALA A 990 -16.63 28.05 -2.57
CA ALA A 990 -16.36 27.40 -1.29
C ALA A 990 -15.14 26.45 -1.33
N ALA A 991 -14.35 26.40 -2.41
CA ALA A 991 -13.11 25.62 -2.43
C ALA A 991 -12.10 26.17 -1.41
N SER A 992 -11.40 25.29 -0.69
CA SER A 992 -10.53 25.64 0.45
C SER A 992 -11.25 26.24 1.68
N SER A 993 -12.58 26.21 1.77
CA SER A 993 -13.33 26.62 2.98
C SER A 993 -13.29 25.58 4.11
N LEU A 994 -12.89 24.34 3.77
CA LEU A 994 -12.65 23.20 4.69
C LEU A 994 -13.91 22.52 5.27
N ASP A 995 -15.11 22.89 4.80
CA ASP A 995 -16.36 22.12 4.86
C ASP A 995 -17.36 22.74 3.86
N THR A 996 -18.54 22.15 3.63
CA THR A 996 -19.55 22.73 2.72
C THR A 996 -20.04 24.12 3.15
N GLU A 997 -20.61 24.92 2.25
CA GLU A 997 -21.24 26.22 2.52
C GLU A 997 -22.67 26.29 1.93
N PRO A 998 -23.48 27.32 2.23
CA PRO A 998 -24.84 27.44 1.69
C PRO A 998 -24.87 27.41 0.16
N VAL A 999 -25.82 26.68 -0.43
CA VAL A 999 -25.86 26.45 -1.90
C VAL A 999 -26.01 27.74 -2.73
N ASN A 1000 -26.45 28.84 -2.11
CA ASN A 1000 -26.66 30.13 -2.76
C ASN A 1000 -25.61 31.21 -2.39
N ASP A 1001 -24.55 30.85 -1.66
CA ASP A 1001 -23.43 31.77 -1.39
C ASP A 1001 -22.51 31.88 -2.63
N PHE A 1002 -21.42 32.63 -2.53
CA PHE A 1002 -20.50 32.91 -3.64
C PHE A 1002 -21.15 33.39 -4.96
N PRO A 1003 -22.10 34.36 -4.95
CA PRO A 1003 -22.80 34.82 -6.17
C PRO A 1003 -21.91 35.49 -7.22
N GLY A 1004 -20.64 35.76 -6.91
CA GLY A 1004 -19.63 36.23 -7.87
C GLY A 1004 -18.97 35.10 -8.68
N GLY A 1005 -19.07 33.84 -8.25
CA GLY A 1005 -18.55 32.66 -8.96
C GLY A 1005 -19.60 31.85 -9.72
N ALA A 1006 -20.81 32.39 -9.88
CA ALA A 1006 -21.82 31.78 -10.74
C ALA A 1006 -21.36 31.80 -12.21
N SER A 1007 -21.71 30.74 -12.95
CA SER A 1007 -21.36 30.58 -14.37
C SER A 1007 -21.97 31.67 -15.27
N PRO A 1008 -21.60 31.76 -16.56
CA PRO A 1008 -22.14 32.77 -17.47
C PRO A 1008 -23.66 32.68 -17.68
N PHE A 1009 -24.27 31.53 -17.34
CA PHE A 1009 -25.73 31.33 -17.33
C PHE A 1009 -26.38 31.61 -15.97
N GLY A 1010 -25.60 31.84 -14.92
CA GLY A 1010 -26.07 32.10 -13.56
C GLY A 1010 -26.25 30.85 -12.69
N VAL A 1011 -25.53 29.76 -13.00
CA VAL A 1011 -25.51 28.50 -12.23
C VAL A 1011 -24.40 28.56 -11.18
N PHE A 1012 -24.73 28.29 -9.92
CA PHE A 1012 -23.85 28.47 -8.76
C PHE A 1012 -23.02 27.21 -8.47
N ASN A 1013 -21.91 27.37 -7.75
CA ASN A 1013 -21.08 26.29 -7.17
C ASN A 1013 -20.50 25.26 -8.16
N MET A 1014 -20.48 25.55 -9.47
CA MET A 1014 -19.90 24.67 -10.51
C MET A 1014 -18.35 24.52 -10.43
N ALA A 1015 -17.72 24.90 -9.31
CA ALA A 1015 -16.27 24.87 -9.07
C ALA A 1015 -15.92 25.03 -7.56
N GLY A 1016 -16.65 24.33 -6.69
CA GLY A 1016 -16.43 24.35 -5.24
C GLY A 1016 -17.73 24.33 -4.46
N ASN A 1017 -17.64 23.90 -3.19
CA ASN A 1017 -18.72 23.40 -2.33
C ASN A 1017 -18.77 21.86 -2.35
N VAL A 1018 -19.49 21.23 -3.28
CA VAL A 1018 -19.40 19.78 -3.51
C VAL A 1018 -19.11 19.47 -4.98
N SER A 1019 -18.41 18.37 -5.22
CA SER A 1019 -18.36 17.75 -6.54
C SER A 1019 -19.69 17.04 -6.83
N GLU A 1020 -20.05 16.81 -8.09
CA GLU A 1020 -21.45 16.47 -8.43
C GLU A 1020 -21.62 15.22 -9.27
N TRP A 1021 -22.54 14.33 -8.88
CA TRP A 1021 -22.98 13.22 -9.73
C TRP A 1021 -23.60 13.72 -11.05
N VAL A 1022 -23.22 13.07 -12.14
CA VAL A 1022 -23.85 13.19 -13.47
C VAL A 1022 -24.43 11.85 -13.91
N GLN A 1023 -25.26 11.84 -14.96
CA GLN A 1023 -25.89 10.63 -15.47
C GLN A 1023 -24.88 9.59 -15.99
N ASP A 1024 -23.70 10.04 -16.40
CA ASP A 1024 -22.72 9.27 -17.16
C ASP A 1024 -21.91 8.23 -16.35
N ARG A 1025 -21.62 7.12 -17.04
CA ARG A 1025 -20.63 6.12 -16.63
C ARG A 1025 -19.24 6.48 -17.15
N PHE A 1026 -18.22 6.14 -16.39
CA PHE A 1026 -16.84 6.40 -16.77
C PHE A 1026 -16.36 5.46 -17.87
N ASP A 1027 -16.13 6.05 -19.05
CA ASP A 1027 -15.30 5.49 -20.11
C ASP A 1027 -14.18 6.49 -20.42
N ALA A 1028 -12.93 6.01 -20.36
CA ALA A 1028 -11.74 6.79 -20.61
C ALA A 1028 -11.64 7.28 -22.07
N ASN A 1029 -12.35 6.65 -22.99
CA ASN A 1029 -12.36 6.99 -24.41
C ASN A 1029 -13.62 7.78 -24.82
N PHE A 1030 -14.51 8.15 -23.88
CA PHE A 1030 -15.77 8.80 -24.24
C PHE A 1030 -15.56 10.10 -25.00
N TYR A 1031 -14.64 10.97 -24.56
CA TYR A 1031 -14.34 12.24 -25.22
C TYR A 1031 -13.76 12.08 -26.65
N ALA A 1032 -13.31 10.88 -27.01
CA ALA A 1032 -12.81 10.56 -28.36
C ALA A 1032 -13.86 9.87 -29.25
N ASN A 1033 -14.97 9.39 -28.67
CA ASN A 1033 -15.99 8.58 -29.34
C ASN A 1033 -17.43 9.05 -29.04
N SER A 1034 -17.58 10.24 -28.47
CA SER A 1034 -18.81 10.88 -28.04
C SER A 1034 -19.73 11.17 -29.23
N PRO A 1035 -21.06 11.08 -29.07
CA PRO A 1035 -22.01 11.60 -30.05
C PRO A 1035 -21.80 13.11 -30.28
N GLU A 1036 -21.79 13.54 -31.55
CA GLU A 1036 -21.72 14.97 -31.91
C GLU A 1036 -22.96 15.76 -31.44
N GLU A 1037 -24.09 15.09 -31.23
CA GLU A 1037 -25.37 15.64 -30.74
C GLU A 1037 -25.76 14.97 -29.41
N ASN A 1038 -26.00 15.78 -28.37
CA ASN A 1038 -26.40 15.37 -27.01
C ASN A 1038 -25.61 14.15 -26.44
N PRO A 1039 -24.27 14.22 -26.32
CA PRO A 1039 -23.46 13.14 -25.78
C PRO A 1039 -23.85 12.75 -24.34
N VAL A 1040 -24.05 11.45 -24.16
CA VAL A 1040 -24.24 10.76 -22.87
C VAL A 1040 -23.74 9.32 -22.96
N ASN A 1041 -23.18 8.78 -21.87
CA ASN A 1041 -22.80 7.37 -21.72
C ASN A 1041 -23.56 6.69 -20.56
N THR A 1042 -24.61 5.94 -20.89
CA THR A 1042 -25.32 5.07 -19.92
C THR A 1042 -24.83 3.62 -19.90
N ASP A 1043 -23.97 3.22 -20.85
CA ASP A 1043 -23.88 1.84 -21.31
C ASP A 1043 -22.48 1.20 -21.13
N SER A 1044 -21.38 1.94 -21.32
CA SER A 1044 -20.02 1.43 -21.10
C SER A 1044 -19.45 1.87 -19.74
N GLY A 1045 -18.71 0.99 -19.08
CA GLY A 1045 -18.04 1.28 -17.79
C GLY A 1045 -18.77 0.76 -16.54
N SER A 1046 -17.98 0.57 -15.48
CA SER A 1046 -18.41 0.04 -14.16
C SER A 1046 -18.32 1.07 -13.03
N SER A 1047 -17.91 2.30 -13.35
CA SER A 1047 -17.68 3.40 -12.40
C SER A 1047 -18.60 4.56 -12.75
N GLN A 1048 -19.10 5.30 -11.76
CA GLN A 1048 -19.94 6.49 -12.01
C GLN A 1048 -19.09 7.75 -12.04
N ILE A 1049 -19.43 8.70 -12.92
CA ILE A 1049 -18.73 9.99 -13.04
C ILE A 1049 -19.29 10.99 -12.03
N TYR A 1050 -18.39 11.79 -11.46
CA TYR A 1050 -18.72 13.04 -10.81
C TYR A 1050 -17.84 14.19 -11.33
N ARG A 1051 -18.36 15.43 -11.26
CA ARG A 1051 -17.82 16.61 -11.95
C ARG A 1051 -17.42 17.73 -10.99
N GLY A 1052 -16.53 18.60 -11.46
CA GLY A 1052 -16.16 19.85 -10.79
C GLY A 1052 -15.13 19.65 -9.67
N GLY A 1053 -15.41 20.24 -8.51
CA GLY A 1053 -14.57 20.19 -7.32
C GLY A 1053 -15.34 20.64 -6.08
N SER A 1054 -14.82 20.28 -4.91
CA SER A 1054 -15.48 20.41 -3.60
C SER A 1054 -14.71 21.34 -2.64
N PHE A 1055 -15.18 21.45 -1.39
CA PHE A 1055 -14.59 22.33 -0.38
C PHE A 1055 -13.14 21.95 0.00
N ASP A 1056 -12.73 20.68 -0.17
CA ASP A 1056 -11.37 20.22 0.16
C ASP A 1056 -10.31 20.69 -0.86
N ASN A 1057 -10.71 21.00 -2.10
CA ASN A 1057 -9.76 21.17 -3.20
C ASN A 1057 -8.96 22.48 -3.06
N THR A 1058 -7.73 22.36 -2.57
CA THR A 1058 -6.85 23.52 -2.39
C THR A 1058 -6.29 24.08 -3.70
N ASN A 1059 -6.06 25.40 -3.73
CA ASN A 1059 -5.28 26.10 -4.76
C ASN A 1059 -5.82 26.03 -6.21
N GLY A 1060 -7.10 25.73 -6.42
CA GLY A 1060 -7.72 25.78 -7.76
C GLY A 1060 -7.45 24.56 -8.64
N ALA A 1061 -7.14 23.41 -8.05
CA ALA A 1061 -6.87 22.13 -8.75
C ALA A 1061 -8.13 21.44 -9.31
N PHE A 1062 -9.06 22.22 -9.86
CA PHE A 1062 -10.34 21.81 -10.43
C PHE A 1062 -10.69 22.76 -11.57
N PHE A 1063 -11.25 22.24 -12.64
CA PHE A 1063 -11.67 23.02 -13.82
C PHE A 1063 -13.10 22.67 -14.20
N THR A 1064 -13.72 23.48 -15.05
CA THR A 1064 -15.03 23.18 -15.65
C THR A 1064 -15.03 21.85 -16.42
N THR A 1065 -13.90 21.46 -17.01
CA THR A 1065 -13.68 20.16 -17.69
C THR A 1065 -13.45 18.99 -16.73
N SER A 1066 -13.25 19.21 -15.44
CA SER A 1066 -12.81 18.16 -14.52
C SER A 1066 -13.88 17.10 -14.28
N ARG A 1067 -13.55 15.86 -14.66
CA ARG A 1067 -14.33 14.64 -14.45
C ARG A 1067 -13.51 13.61 -13.66
N ARG A 1068 -14.09 13.14 -12.57
CA ARG A 1068 -13.55 12.10 -11.67
C ARG A 1068 -14.53 10.91 -11.68
N PHE A 1069 -14.10 9.76 -11.16
CA PHE A 1069 -14.95 8.56 -11.11
C PHE A 1069 -14.70 7.75 -9.84
N ILE A 1070 -15.67 6.94 -9.42
CA ILE A 1070 -15.55 6.07 -8.25
C ILE A 1070 -16.01 4.64 -8.51
N VAL A 1071 -15.37 3.70 -7.80
CA VAL A 1071 -15.80 2.29 -7.67
C VAL A 1071 -15.75 1.93 -6.18
N PRO A 1072 -16.80 1.31 -5.61
CA PRO A 1072 -18.08 0.95 -6.23
C PRO A 1072 -19.09 2.11 -6.31
N ALA A 1073 -20.14 1.97 -7.11
CA ALA A 1073 -21.17 2.99 -7.32
C ALA A 1073 -22.07 3.28 -6.08
N ASN A 1074 -21.92 2.51 -5.01
CA ASN A 1074 -22.61 2.68 -3.73
C ASN A 1074 -21.72 3.29 -2.63
N THR A 1075 -20.59 3.91 -2.99
CA THR A 1075 -19.78 4.70 -2.05
C THR A 1075 -20.56 5.93 -1.57
N PHE A 1076 -20.48 6.19 -0.27
CA PHE A 1076 -20.91 7.45 0.34
C PHE A 1076 -19.70 8.36 0.52
N ASP A 1077 -19.83 9.64 0.18
CA ASP A 1077 -18.74 10.61 0.23
C ASP A 1077 -19.23 11.95 0.82
N VAL A 1078 -18.39 12.63 1.61
CA VAL A 1078 -18.67 13.95 2.20
C VAL A 1078 -18.53 15.06 1.15
N ASP A 1079 -17.70 14.87 0.14
CA ASP A 1079 -17.35 15.87 -0.87
C ASP A 1079 -18.18 15.75 -2.15
N ILE A 1080 -19.11 14.77 -2.22
CA ILE A 1080 -19.96 14.52 -3.40
C ILE A 1080 -21.45 14.73 -3.08
N GLY A 1081 -22.05 15.68 -3.78
CA GLY A 1081 -23.49 15.93 -3.87
C GLY A 1081 -23.97 15.81 -5.32
N PHE A 1082 -25.02 16.56 -5.69
CA PHE A 1082 -25.56 16.58 -7.06
C PHE A 1082 -26.54 17.74 -7.32
N ARG A 1083 -26.86 17.98 -8.60
CA ARG A 1083 -28.01 18.77 -9.05
C ARG A 1083 -28.76 18.03 -10.15
N CYS A 1084 -29.98 18.46 -10.49
CA CYS A 1084 -30.79 17.82 -11.53
C CYS A 1084 -30.96 18.70 -12.78
N ALA A 1085 -31.24 18.08 -13.92
CA ALA A 1085 -31.57 18.70 -15.19
C ALA A 1085 -32.90 18.20 -15.75
N GLN A 1086 -33.51 18.97 -16.67
CA GLN A 1086 -34.79 18.68 -17.30
C GLN A 1086 -34.77 19.14 -18.77
N THR A 1087 -35.04 18.21 -19.69
CA THR A 1087 -35.20 18.49 -21.13
C THR A 1087 -36.46 19.34 -21.37
N ILE A 1088 -36.41 20.27 -22.34
CA ILE A 1088 -37.54 21.15 -22.66
C ILE A 1088 -38.64 20.38 -23.44
N PRO A 1089 -39.93 20.50 -23.07
CA PRO A 1089 -41.06 19.82 -23.75
C PRO A 1089 -41.45 20.35 -25.14
#